data_AF-S4XVX0-F1
#
_entry.id   AF-S4XVX0-F1
#
_cell.length_a   1.000
_cell.length_b   1.000
_cell.length_c   1.000
_cell.angle_alpha   90.00
_cell.angle_beta   90.00
_cell.angle_gamma   90.00
#
_symmetry.space_group_name_H-M   'P 1'
#
loop_
_entity.id
_entity.type
_entity.pdbx_description
1 polymer ?
#
loop_
_entity_poly.entity_id
_entity_poly.type
_entity_poly.pdbx_seq_one_letter_code
_entity_poly.pdbx_strand_id
1 'polypeptide(L)'
;MTYEYCSAEAEEGFTAEYAIDEIRYTGFEGEPALAPSRAVRFVYETREPGEVRTHYAGGMALQRSLRLDEIQMLGADDALGRRYGFTYEVSEATKRTLLTQVEECAGVGVCKPPTRFQYSRGEAGFRRVATDIAAPTSRKASPMLFDIDGDGLDDLVVPDVVAGLSTPENPITGWLAARNRGSSGSAAPFAPATLALLEDWAVIANPHGSSDPELLQPELGTAMDFNQDGRTDVFLHDVHDTGNTWLVLLTQPDLTFEVHDTGIRRPFPLGVRPAPPGLRLPEGAVHLADVDGDGVPDLIQCDDHSRTLTQNPLEATWTVHRWKPERDGTPAGFDATGESLEPLNGFPCDMEIQTLDLDADGKVDLVVATVLTFSDGTMLPAPTYGALTRRHDGGWEVFDTELPQPPRGGRTVFLDVNGDGLPDAVQSGFSHGGLRTILNTGPTFDAPAVESLGPAGVLESLGAQDSFFRLAAPLDYDGDGLQDLLMPVPPGMLPGSSLALPSWAILRATGARDGPTFALVDPGIPFEAAVGEAVTLAEPHGPRIGDVDGDGAQDVVLPLGGVFNVFQNLAADRDLLVAVSDGMNAHEPSEAGFVPNVSVAYGHLTDASITDGAAEGAPERESMLYVSRGDAANACEYPRRCAVGPRRVVSGYALNNGADRPRRFEVRYRDGRYHRLGRGFLGFGERVVVEVDTGAATAERYDNVTFDEELEVFPFAGQVKHEWRWAPGLPDQPRPEQIELSFLDVTREMVPTNDGATYFTLPTERRLRRAQGVYPPESGEAPPVEAYVEQVASGGERGAAILRDTAAKVTDFDAFGNVRAEEVSTRGVDLTLETTRTFKNDTERWVLGQLQTEEACSAAAGLSQCRLLARTTTIYGEIETESIDSDDGIPDTKLDVAIARDDFGNVTGVTADDAFGHHRAWSSTYDAEGIFPETHVDAAGA
;
A
#
# COMPACT_ATOMS: atom_id res chain seq x y z
N MET A 1 -5.48 -18.15 30.72
CA MET A 1 -5.73 -16.71 30.49
C MET A 1 -7.05 -16.60 29.76
N THR A 2 -7.93 -15.72 30.19
CA THR A 2 -9.24 -15.51 29.57
C THR A 2 -9.32 -14.09 29.02
N TYR A 3 -9.95 -13.96 27.86
CA TYR A 3 -10.17 -12.68 27.18
C TYR A 3 -11.67 -12.41 27.18
N GLU A 4 -12.05 -11.30 27.78
CA GLU A 4 -13.41 -10.78 27.76
C GLU A 4 -13.46 -9.62 26.78
N TYR A 5 -14.57 -9.53 26.05
CA TYR A 5 -14.77 -8.54 25.01
C TYR A 5 -16.05 -7.77 25.31
N CYS A 6 -16.01 -6.47 25.05
CA CYS A 6 -17.22 -5.67 24.91
C CYS A 6 -17.56 -5.56 23.43
N SER A 7 -18.84 -5.37 23.15
CA SER A 7 -19.37 -5.34 21.79
C SER A 7 -20.35 -4.20 21.60
N ALA A 8 -20.33 -3.59 20.42
CA ALA A 8 -21.43 -2.76 19.95
C ALA A 8 -22.23 -3.54 18.91
N GLU A 9 -23.55 -3.60 19.10
CA GLU A 9 -24.47 -4.23 18.14
C GLU A 9 -24.91 -3.20 17.10
N ALA A 10 -24.99 -3.61 15.83
CA ALA A 10 -25.69 -2.86 14.79
C ALA A 10 -27.19 -2.79 15.09
N GLU A 11 -27.91 -1.87 14.42
CA GLU A 11 -29.37 -1.78 14.52
C GLU A 11 -30.09 -3.09 14.13
N GLU A 12 -29.48 -3.90 13.27
CA GLU A 12 -30.00 -5.19 12.81
C GLU A 12 -29.71 -6.36 13.76
N GLY A 13 -29.04 -6.12 14.89
CA GLY A 13 -28.85 -7.09 15.98
C GLY A 13 -27.68 -8.06 15.82
N PHE A 14 -26.75 -7.80 14.89
CA PHE A 14 -25.45 -8.48 14.85
C PHE A 14 -24.33 -7.60 15.44
N THR A 15 -23.24 -8.20 15.92
CA THR A 15 -22.11 -7.45 16.47
C THR A 15 -21.33 -6.75 15.36
N ALA A 16 -21.30 -5.42 15.39
CA ALA A 16 -20.57 -4.60 14.42
C ALA A 16 -19.14 -4.25 14.89
N GLU A 17 -18.89 -4.30 16.20
CA GLU A 17 -17.59 -3.94 16.78
C GLU A 17 -17.29 -4.86 17.97
N TYR A 18 -16.07 -5.38 18.03
CA TYR A 18 -15.51 -6.04 19.21
C TYR A 18 -14.30 -5.26 19.70
N ALA A 19 -14.24 -5.02 20.99
CA ALA A 19 -13.04 -4.51 21.65
C ALA A 19 -12.72 -5.40 22.86
N ILE A 20 -11.43 -5.59 23.13
CA ILE A 20 -10.99 -6.32 24.33
C ILE A 20 -11.39 -5.46 25.53
N ASP A 21 -12.17 -6.02 26.45
CA ASP A 21 -12.65 -5.35 27.67
C ASP A 21 -11.74 -5.70 28.86
N GLU A 22 -11.46 -6.99 29.04
CA GLU A 22 -10.62 -7.45 30.14
C GLU A 22 -9.81 -8.70 29.76
N ILE A 23 -8.54 -8.73 30.18
CA ILE A 23 -7.68 -9.90 30.09
C ILE A 23 -7.41 -10.38 31.51
N ARG A 24 -8.02 -11.50 31.92
CA ARG A 24 -7.73 -12.13 33.21
C ARG A 24 -6.66 -13.19 33.04
N TYR A 25 -5.61 -13.08 33.84
CA TYR A 25 -4.44 -13.95 33.77
C TYR A 25 -4.04 -14.41 35.17
N THR A 26 -3.00 -15.23 35.27
CA THR A 26 -2.57 -15.96 36.49
C THR A 26 -3.52 -17.04 37.01
N GLY A 27 -4.59 -17.39 36.28
CA GLY A 27 -5.43 -18.56 36.59
C GLY A 27 -4.78 -19.88 36.17
N PHE A 28 -5.15 -20.96 36.85
CA PHE A 28 -4.66 -22.31 36.61
C PHE A 28 -5.81 -23.33 36.58
N GLU A 29 -5.88 -24.15 35.53
CA GLU A 29 -6.97 -25.12 35.30
C GLU A 29 -6.68 -26.54 35.79
N GLY A 30 -5.48 -26.81 36.34
CA GLY A 30 -5.16 -28.11 36.94
C GLY A 30 -5.70 -28.25 38.36
N GLU A 31 -5.14 -29.17 39.15
CA GLU A 31 -5.63 -29.50 40.49
C GLU A 31 -4.62 -29.10 41.56
N PRO A 32 -4.84 -28.05 42.37
CA PRO A 32 -6.12 -27.37 42.54
C PRO A 32 -6.31 -26.25 41.52
N ALA A 33 -7.54 -26.10 41.04
CA ALA A 33 -7.87 -25.02 40.11
C ALA A 33 -7.79 -23.67 40.83
N LEU A 34 -7.11 -22.69 40.22
CA LEU A 34 -7.04 -21.31 40.69
C LEU A 34 -7.74 -20.37 39.75
N ALA A 35 -8.59 -19.53 40.33
CA ALA A 35 -9.12 -18.38 39.62
C ALA A 35 -8.00 -17.37 39.31
N PRO A 36 -8.08 -16.64 38.18
CA PRO A 36 -7.14 -15.56 37.87
C PRO A 36 -7.20 -14.46 38.93
N SER A 37 -6.02 -14.05 39.43
CA SER A 37 -5.86 -13.03 40.47
C SER A 37 -5.37 -11.68 39.93
N ARG A 38 -5.14 -11.57 38.62
CA ARG A 38 -4.72 -10.34 37.95
C ARG A 38 -5.51 -10.10 36.69
N ALA A 39 -5.73 -8.84 36.36
CA ALA A 39 -6.44 -8.45 35.16
C ALA A 39 -5.83 -7.21 34.50
N VAL A 40 -5.97 -7.12 33.18
CA VAL A 40 -5.79 -5.88 32.42
C VAL A 40 -7.15 -5.48 31.91
N ARG A 41 -7.66 -4.33 32.34
CA ARG A 41 -8.95 -3.80 31.91
C ARG A 41 -8.75 -2.63 30.96
N PHE A 42 -9.52 -2.61 29.89
CA PHE A 42 -9.52 -1.58 28.86
C PHE A 42 -10.81 -0.78 29.01
N VAL A 43 -10.69 0.49 29.37
CA VAL A 43 -11.83 1.38 29.56
C VAL A 43 -12.00 2.20 28.30
N TYR A 44 -13.17 2.09 27.68
CA TYR A 44 -13.50 2.81 26.47
C TYR A 44 -14.54 3.91 26.75
N GLU A 45 -14.45 4.96 25.96
CA GLU A 45 -15.52 5.92 25.74
C GLU A 45 -16.08 5.75 24.33
N THR A 46 -17.31 6.22 24.12
CA THR A 46 -17.91 6.28 22.79
C THR A 46 -17.44 7.54 22.10
N ARG A 47 -17.03 7.41 20.84
CA ARG A 47 -16.71 8.55 19.97
C ARG A 47 -17.95 9.41 19.74
N GLU A 48 -17.72 10.70 19.52
CA GLU A 48 -18.79 11.57 19.04
C GLU A 48 -19.33 11.07 17.68
N PRO A 49 -20.62 11.23 17.36
CA PRO A 49 -21.21 10.65 16.15
C PRO A 49 -20.47 10.95 14.84
N GLY A 50 -19.85 12.14 14.70
CA GLY A 50 -19.07 12.52 13.51
C GLY A 50 -17.68 11.87 13.40
N GLU A 51 -17.18 11.24 14.47
CA GLU A 51 -15.89 10.53 14.53
C GLU A 51 -16.05 9.00 14.33
N VAL A 52 -17.29 8.51 14.35
CA VAL A 52 -17.60 7.11 14.08
C VAL A 52 -17.36 6.84 12.60
N ARG A 53 -16.74 5.70 12.30
CA ARG A 53 -16.56 5.18 10.95
C ARG A 53 -17.14 3.79 10.88
N THR A 54 -17.76 3.45 9.76
CA THR A 54 -18.34 2.14 9.51
C THR A 54 -17.81 1.66 8.17
N HIS A 55 -17.11 0.54 8.19
CA HIS A 55 -16.56 -0.12 7.01
C HIS A 55 -17.43 -1.31 6.63
N TYR A 56 -17.31 -1.79 5.40
CA TYR A 56 -17.93 -3.05 4.99
C TYR A 56 -16.88 -4.04 4.51
N ALA A 57 -17.06 -5.31 4.87
CA ALA A 57 -16.24 -6.41 4.36
C ALA A 57 -17.17 -7.56 3.97
N GLY A 58 -17.24 -7.88 2.69
CA GLY A 58 -18.11 -8.95 2.16
C GLY A 58 -19.59 -8.78 2.55
N GLY A 59 -20.10 -7.55 2.55
CA GLY A 59 -21.49 -7.24 2.96
C GLY A 59 -21.69 -6.94 4.45
N MET A 60 -20.70 -7.21 5.31
CA MET A 60 -20.83 -7.05 6.75
C MET A 60 -20.39 -5.67 7.21
N ALA A 61 -21.29 -4.92 7.87
CA ALA A 61 -20.95 -3.64 8.50
C ALA A 61 -20.05 -3.85 9.74
N LEU A 62 -18.90 -3.18 9.74
CA LEU A 62 -17.93 -3.15 10.83
C LEU A 62 -17.80 -1.71 11.33
N GLN A 63 -18.07 -1.48 12.62
CA GLN A 63 -18.10 -0.14 13.19
C GLN A 63 -16.86 0.13 14.04
N ARG A 64 -16.41 1.40 14.06
CA ARG A 64 -15.39 1.92 14.97
C ARG A 64 -15.98 3.07 15.77
N SER A 65 -16.69 2.73 16.83
CA SER A 65 -17.37 3.66 17.73
C SER A 65 -16.66 3.83 19.07
N LEU A 66 -15.76 2.91 19.41
CA LEU A 66 -15.03 2.94 20.68
C LEU A 66 -13.70 3.70 20.56
N ARG A 67 -13.34 4.41 21.64
CA ARG A 67 -12.03 5.03 21.83
C ARG A 67 -11.52 4.66 23.20
N LEU A 68 -10.27 4.21 23.27
CA LEU A 68 -9.66 3.79 24.53
C LEU A 68 -9.34 5.02 25.38
N ASP A 69 -10.02 5.17 26.52
CA ASP A 69 -9.78 6.26 27.47
C ASP A 69 -8.66 5.89 28.46
N GLU A 70 -8.62 4.61 28.86
CA GLU A 70 -7.67 4.16 29.87
C GLU A 70 -7.35 2.65 29.79
N ILE A 71 -6.14 2.27 30.18
CA ILE A 71 -5.77 0.88 30.53
C ILE A 71 -5.50 0.79 32.04
N GLN A 72 -6.17 -0.15 32.72
CA GLN A 72 -6.02 -0.45 34.14
C GLN A 72 -5.33 -1.79 34.36
N MET A 73 -4.27 -1.79 35.16
CA MET A 73 -3.58 -3.00 35.60
C MET A 73 -4.05 -3.32 37.02
N LEU A 74 -4.78 -4.43 37.17
CA LEU A 74 -5.39 -4.86 38.42
C LEU A 74 -4.61 -6.02 39.04
N GLY A 75 -4.37 -5.94 40.34
CA GLY A 75 -3.81 -7.00 41.17
C GLY A 75 -4.90 -7.84 41.85
N ALA A 76 -4.51 -8.57 42.90
CA ALA A 76 -5.42 -9.38 43.70
C ALA A 76 -6.62 -8.56 44.21
N ASP A 77 -7.78 -9.22 44.31
CA ASP A 77 -9.07 -8.60 44.66
C ASP A 77 -9.47 -7.43 43.74
N ASP A 78 -9.02 -7.46 42.47
CA ASP A 78 -9.21 -6.41 41.47
C ASP A 78 -8.70 -5.02 41.92
N ALA A 79 -7.66 -4.98 42.79
CA ALA A 79 -7.08 -3.73 43.26
C ALA A 79 -6.26 -3.02 42.17
N LEU A 80 -6.54 -1.74 41.92
CA LEU A 80 -5.81 -0.95 40.92
C LEU A 80 -4.33 -0.77 41.30
N GLY A 81 -3.44 -1.32 40.48
CA GLY A 81 -1.99 -1.17 40.63
C GLY A 81 -1.42 -0.03 39.78
N ARG A 82 -1.82 0.03 38.49
CA ARG A 82 -1.38 1.06 37.54
C ARG A 82 -2.51 1.45 36.59
N ARG A 83 -2.42 2.66 36.08
CA ARG A 83 -3.36 3.28 35.14
C ARG A 83 -2.57 3.98 34.03
N TYR A 84 -2.98 3.79 32.78
CA TYR A 84 -2.50 4.57 31.63
C TYR A 84 -3.68 5.36 31.08
N GLY A 85 -3.69 6.67 31.26
CA GLY A 85 -4.71 7.56 30.70
C GLY A 85 -4.31 8.07 29.31
N PHE A 86 -5.26 8.12 28.39
CA PHE A 86 -5.07 8.66 27.04
C PHE A 86 -5.76 10.02 26.90
N THR A 87 -5.13 10.95 26.19
CA THR A 87 -5.76 12.24 25.86
C THR A 87 -5.70 12.45 24.37
N TYR A 88 -6.81 12.91 23.81
CA TYR A 88 -6.99 13.10 22.38
C TYR A 88 -7.34 14.54 22.03
N GLU A 89 -7.00 14.93 20.81
CA GLU A 89 -7.48 16.15 20.14
C GLU A 89 -8.18 15.75 18.84
N VAL A 90 -9.26 16.44 18.48
CA VAL A 90 -9.91 16.25 17.18
C VAL A 90 -9.34 17.28 16.22
N SER A 91 -8.74 16.84 15.12
CA SER A 91 -8.22 17.74 14.09
C SER A 91 -9.37 18.59 13.53
N GLU A 92 -9.23 19.91 13.60
CA GLU A 92 -10.31 20.82 13.18
C GLU A 92 -10.68 20.66 11.70
N ALA A 93 -9.71 20.30 10.85
CA ALA A 93 -9.96 20.09 9.44
C ALA A 93 -10.45 18.69 9.12
N THR A 94 -9.66 17.66 9.44
CA THR A 94 -9.94 16.27 8.99
C THR A 94 -10.92 15.53 9.90
N LYS A 95 -11.27 16.11 11.05
CA LYS A 95 -12.06 15.47 12.10
C LYS A 95 -11.47 14.16 12.65
N ARG A 96 -10.21 13.85 12.31
CA ARG A 96 -9.49 12.69 12.86
C ARG A 96 -9.18 12.91 14.33
N THR A 97 -9.33 11.85 15.12
CA THR A 97 -8.95 11.83 16.53
C THR A 97 -7.45 11.51 16.65
N LEU A 98 -6.68 12.46 17.19
CA LEU A 98 -5.22 12.38 17.34
C LEU A 98 -4.86 12.15 18.80
N LEU A 99 -4.05 11.13 19.09
CA LEU A 99 -3.56 10.85 20.45
C LEU A 99 -2.48 11.88 20.82
N THR A 100 -2.77 12.82 21.72
CA THR A 100 -1.83 13.89 22.08
C THR A 100 -1.06 13.61 23.37
N GLN A 101 -1.58 12.73 24.24
CA GLN A 101 -0.93 12.41 25.50
C GLN A 101 -1.19 10.98 25.98
N VAL A 102 -0.18 10.35 26.57
CA VAL A 102 -0.30 9.16 27.41
C VAL A 102 0.31 9.44 28.77
N GLU A 103 -0.43 9.21 29.86
CA GLU A 103 0.02 9.44 31.23
C GLU A 103 -0.05 8.15 32.07
N GLU A 104 1.10 7.73 32.61
CA GLU A 104 1.18 6.57 33.52
C GLU A 104 1.07 7.02 34.98
N CYS A 105 0.11 6.45 35.71
CA CYS A 105 -0.11 6.69 37.12
C CYS A 105 -0.11 5.39 37.94
N ALA A 106 0.38 5.46 39.17
CA ALA A 106 0.17 4.41 40.17
C ALA A 106 -1.30 4.41 40.65
N GLY A 107 -1.79 3.30 41.20
CA GLY A 107 -3.16 3.18 41.71
C GLY A 107 -3.55 4.20 42.81
N VAL A 108 -2.56 4.83 43.46
CA VAL A 108 -2.75 5.92 44.44
C VAL A 108 -2.80 7.32 43.81
N GLY A 109 -2.80 7.42 42.47
CA GLY A 109 -2.93 8.67 41.72
C GLY A 109 -1.64 9.48 41.53
N VAL A 110 -0.47 8.91 41.83
CA VAL A 110 0.83 9.56 41.55
C VAL A 110 1.27 9.22 40.13
N CYS A 111 1.47 10.24 39.30
CA CYS A 111 1.76 10.08 37.87
C CYS A 111 3.21 10.42 37.51
N LYS A 112 3.71 9.76 36.47
CA LYS A 112 4.94 10.16 35.76
C LYS A 112 4.67 11.38 34.88
N PRO A 113 5.72 12.11 34.45
CA PRO A 113 5.57 13.06 33.35
C PRO A 113 4.93 12.37 32.13
N PRO A 114 4.00 13.03 31.44
CA PRO A 114 3.27 12.42 30.35
C PRO A 114 4.09 12.37 29.06
N THR A 115 3.93 11.30 28.29
CA THR A 115 4.39 11.23 26.91
C THR A 115 3.44 12.04 26.04
N ARG A 116 3.96 12.97 25.24
CA ARG A 116 3.20 13.85 24.34
C ARG A 116 3.56 13.58 22.89
N PHE A 117 2.56 13.70 22.03
CA PHE A 117 2.68 13.54 20.58
C PHE A 117 2.29 14.85 19.90
N GLN A 118 3.05 15.25 18.88
CA GLN A 118 2.80 16.45 18.11
C GLN A 118 2.60 16.07 16.64
N TYR A 119 1.55 16.61 16.06
CA TYR A 119 1.18 16.37 14.67
C TYR A 119 1.39 17.63 13.82
N SER A 120 1.70 17.42 12.55
CA SER A 120 1.80 18.50 11.57
C SER A 120 0.44 19.18 11.36
N ARG A 121 0.49 20.48 11.07
CA ARG A 121 -0.68 21.30 10.77
C ARG A 121 -0.56 21.83 9.36
N GLY A 122 -1.55 21.57 8.52
CA GLY A 122 -1.70 22.16 7.20
C GLY A 122 -3.02 22.94 7.08
N GLU A 123 -3.25 23.56 5.93
CA GLU A 123 -4.51 24.23 5.60
C GLU A 123 -5.08 23.60 4.32
N ALA A 124 -6.41 23.50 4.22
CA ALA A 124 -7.03 23.07 2.97
C ALA A 124 -7.07 24.24 1.98
N GLY A 125 -7.11 23.93 0.68
CA GLY A 125 -7.15 24.94 -0.36
C GLY A 125 -6.13 24.69 -1.46
N PHE A 126 -6.17 25.57 -2.46
CA PHE A 126 -5.31 25.46 -3.62
C PHE A 126 -4.38 26.67 -3.78
N ARG A 127 -3.14 26.40 -4.18
CA ARG A 127 -2.24 27.40 -4.73
C ARG A 127 -2.22 27.28 -6.25
N ARG A 128 -2.64 28.34 -6.95
CA ARG A 128 -2.57 28.39 -8.41
C ARG A 128 -1.14 28.62 -8.89
N VAL A 129 -0.69 27.75 -9.80
CA VAL A 129 0.56 27.85 -10.56
C VAL A 129 0.23 27.80 -12.05
N ALA A 130 0.49 28.88 -12.76
CA ALA A 130 0.32 28.92 -14.21
C ALA A 130 1.46 28.15 -14.90
N THR A 131 1.14 27.43 -15.97
CA THR A 131 2.12 26.74 -16.81
C THR A 131 2.30 27.48 -18.14
N ASP A 132 3.37 27.15 -18.87
CA ASP A 132 3.57 27.60 -20.25
C ASP A 132 2.97 26.63 -21.29
N ILE A 133 2.25 25.59 -20.84
CA ILE A 133 1.64 24.59 -21.72
C ILE A 133 0.33 25.13 -22.26
N ALA A 134 0.25 25.28 -23.58
CA ALA A 134 -0.94 25.76 -24.25
C ALA A 134 -2.14 24.82 -24.04
N ALA A 135 -3.33 25.39 -23.88
CA ALA A 135 -4.56 24.61 -23.94
C ALA A 135 -4.74 24.01 -25.36
N PRO A 136 -5.43 22.87 -25.49
CA PRO A 136 -5.66 22.26 -26.79
C PRO A 136 -6.43 23.19 -27.74
N THR A 137 -6.09 23.14 -29.02
CA THR A 137 -6.82 23.83 -30.08
C THR A 137 -8.15 23.14 -30.35
N SER A 138 -8.15 21.81 -30.46
CA SER A 138 -9.37 21.05 -30.66
C SER A 138 -10.21 20.98 -29.38
N ARG A 139 -11.51 21.23 -29.50
CA ARG A 139 -12.49 20.99 -28.43
C ARG A 139 -12.80 19.51 -28.22
N LYS A 140 -12.15 18.62 -28.96
CA LYS A 140 -12.27 17.16 -28.87
C LYS A 140 -10.96 16.50 -28.47
N ALA A 141 -9.93 17.28 -28.15
CA ALA A 141 -8.70 16.77 -27.57
C ALA A 141 -8.97 16.14 -26.21
N SER A 142 -8.18 15.14 -25.82
CA SER A 142 -8.28 14.52 -24.51
C SER A 142 -6.93 14.58 -23.80
N PRO A 143 -6.61 15.72 -23.12
CA PRO A 143 -5.46 15.80 -22.24
C PRO A 143 -5.54 14.72 -21.17
N MET A 144 -4.41 14.10 -20.85
CA MET A 144 -4.27 13.04 -19.86
C MET A 144 -3.16 13.38 -18.88
N LEU A 145 -3.31 12.91 -17.64
CA LEU A 145 -2.37 13.08 -16.55
C LEU A 145 -1.99 11.67 -16.07
N PHE A 146 -0.73 11.28 -16.28
CA PHE A 146 -0.18 9.98 -15.87
C PHE A 146 1.35 9.99 -15.89
N ASP A 147 1.96 9.14 -15.07
CA ASP A 147 3.42 8.91 -15.01
C ASP A 147 3.96 8.23 -16.28
N ILE A 148 4.44 9.02 -17.25
CA ILE A 148 4.91 8.50 -18.55
C ILE A 148 6.32 7.90 -18.44
N ASP A 149 7.17 8.38 -17.55
CA ASP A 149 8.58 7.94 -17.45
C ASP A 149 8.86 6.96 -16.31
N GLY A 150 7.88 6.72 -15.45
CA GLY A 150 7.95 5.76 -14.35
C GLY A 150 8.64 6.33 -13.11
N ASP A 151 8.66 7.65 -12.93
CA ASP A 151 9.27 8.34 -11.78
C ASP A 151 8.31 8.54 -10.59
N GLY A 152 7.02 8.28 -10.78
CA GLY A 152 5.97 8.43 -9.77
C GLY A 152 5.31 9.80 -9.70
N LEU A 153 5.61 10.71 -10.62
CA LEU A 153 4.90 11.98 -10.79
C LEU A 153 4.02 11.90 -12.02
N ASP A 154 2.82 12.48 -11.96
CA ASP A 154 1.99 12.50 -13.16
C ASP A 154 2.48 13.57 -14.15
N ASP A 155 2.69 13.17 -15.40
CA ASP A 155 3.03 14.02 -16.54
C ASP A 155 1.79 14.42 -17.35
N LEU A 156 1.86 15.55 -18.05
CA LEU A 156 0.77 16.00 -18.91
C LEU A 156 1.00 15.57 -20.36
N VAL A 157 0.13 14.69 -20.88
CA VAL A 157 0.13 14.26 -22.28
C VAL A 157 -1.10 14.83 -22.99
N VAL A 158 -0.88 15.53 -24.10
CA VAL A 158 -1.92 16.25 -24.85
C VAL A 158 -1.94 15.77 -26.30
N PRO A 159 -2.85 14.86 -26.67
CA PRO A 159 -3.17 14.60 -28.06
C PRO A 159 -4.02 15.75 -28.62
N ASP A 160 -3.47 16.50 -29.59
CA ASP A 160 -4.19 17.61 -30.22
C ASP A 160 -3.91 17.69 -31.73
N VAL A 161 -4.78 18.40 -32.45
CA VAL A 161 -4.67 18.58 -33.89
C VAL A 161 -3.60 19.60 -34.23
N VAL A 162 -2.87 19.36 -35.32
CA VAL A 162 -1.92 20.35 -35.85
C VAL A 162 -2.66 21.39 -36.70
N ALA A 163 -3.20 22.42 -36.05
CA ALA A 163 -4.18 23.36 -36.60
C ALA A 163 -3.88 23.96 -38.00
N GLY A 164 -2.61 24.13 -38.36
CA GLY A 164 -2.20 24.67 -39.67
C GLY A 164 -2.03 23.65 -40.79
N LEU A 165 -2.04 22.34 -40.47
CA LEU A 165 -1.77 21.25 -41.40
C LEU A 165 -2.92 20.24 -41.46
N SER A 166 -3.67 20.08 -40.38
CA SER A 166 -4.78 19.13 -40.30
C SER A 166 -5.98 19.59 -41.12
N THR A 167 -6.53 18.68 -41.94
CA THR A 167 -7.82 18.86 -42.61
C THR A 167 -8.71 17.64 -42.36
N PRO A 168 -10.02 17.70 -42.68
CA PRO A 168 -10.89 16.53 -42.60
C PRO A 168 -10.43 15.36 -43.48
N GLU A 169 -9.69 15.63 -44.55
CA GLU A 169 -9.13 14.62 -45.47
C GLU A 169 -7.73 14.14 -45.07
N ASN A 170 -7.00 14.96 -44.31
CA ASN A 170 -5.64 14.68 -43.83
C ASN A 170 -5.50 15.16 -42.38
N PRO A 171 -6.14 14.47 -41.40
CA PRO A 171 -6.00 14.83 -40.01
C PRO A 171 -4.60 14.47 -39.54
N ILE A 172 -3.99 15.39 -38.80
CA ILE A 172 -2.70 15.20 -38.16
C ILE A 172 -2.88 15.38 -36.65
N THR A 173 -2.48 14.38 -35.88
CA THR A 173 -2.45 14.43 -34.42
C THR A 173 -1.01 14.54 -33.95
N GLY A 174 -0.73 15.56 -33.14
CA GLY A 174 0.50 15.66 -32.38
C GLY A 174 0.26 15.20 -30.96
N TRP A 175 0.98 14.17 -30.54
CA TRP A 175 1.06 13.76 -29.14
C TRP A 175 2.14 14.57 -28.47
N LEU A 176 1.74 15.53 -27.64
CA LEU A 176 2.65 16.40 -26.91
C LEU A 176 2.80 15.90 -25.48
N ALA A 177 4.02 15.61 -25.03
CA ALA A 177 4.32 15.23 -23.66
C ALA A 177 5.01 16.39 -22.94
N ALA A 178 4.48 16.80 -21.79
CA ALA A 178 5.05 17.81 -20.91
C ALA A 178 5.44 17.13 -19.60
N ARG A 179 6.72 16.79 -19.51
CA ARG A 179 7.29 16.09 -18.37
C ARG A 179 7.18 16.89 -17.07
N ASN A 180 6.80 16.27 -15.98
CA ASN A 180 6.84 16.82 -14.65
C ASN A 180 8.30 17.02 -14.18
N ARG A 181 8.55 18.07 -13.40
CA ARG A 181 9.86 18.39 -12.83
C ARG A 181 9.89 18.26 -11.30
N GLY A 182 8.77 17.90 -10.70
CA GLY A 182 8.59 17.86 -9.26
C GLY A 182 8.77 19.23 -8.58
N SER A 183 8.87 19.19 -7.26
CA SER A 183 8.96 20.36 -6.38
C SER A 183 10.39 20.90 -6.18
N SER A 184 11.41 20.38 -6.88
CA SER A 184 12.84 20.71 -6.71
C SER A 184 13.23 22.11 -7.26
N GLY A 185 12.65 23.17 -6.68
CA GLY A 185 13.06 24.56 -6.91
C GLY A 185 12.69 25.16 -8.28
N SER A 186 11.93 24.44 -9.10
CA SER A 186 11.36 24.96 -10.35
C SER A 186 10.16 25.87 -10.09
N ALA A 187 10.09 27.03 -10.75
CA ALA A 187 8.92 27.90 -10.71
C ALA A 187 7.73 27.39 -11.54
N ALA A 188 7.95 26.37 -12.38
CA ALA A 188 6.94 25.78 -13.26
C ALA A 188 6.90 24.24 -13.07
N PRO A 189 5.70 23.64 -12.90
CA PRO A 189 5.57 22.21 -12.59
C PRO A 189 5.96 21.31 -13.76
N PHE A 190 5.70 21.74 -15.00
CA PHE A 190 6.02 20.98 -16.20
C PHE A 190 7.19 21.59 -17.00
N ALA A 191 7.94 20.73 -17.67
CA ALA A 191 8.84 21.09 -18.76
C ALA A 191 8.04 21.53 -20.00
N PRO A 192 8.64 22.33 -20.91
CA PRO A 192 8.00 22.64 -22.19
C PRO A 192 7.57 21.36 -22.90
N ALA A 193 6.34 21.34 -23.41
CA ALA A 193 5.81 20.20 -24.14
C ALA A 193 6.67 19.87 -25.37
N THR A 194 7.02 18.59 -25.51
CA THR A 194 7.76 18.05 -26.66
C THR A 194 6.88 17.11 -27.46
N LEU A 195 7.10 17.04 -28.78
CA LEU A 195 6.39 16.12 -29.66
C LEU A 195 6.90 14.69 -29.44
N ALA A 196 6.07 13.84 -28.83
CA ALA A 196 6.33 12.43 -28.58
C ALA A 196 6.05 11.58 -29.82
N LEU A 197 4.98 11.91 -30.56
CA LEU A 197 4.61 11.25 -31.82
C LEU A 197 3.80 12.20 -32.70
N LEU A 198 3.97 12.07 -34.01
CA LEU A 198 3.15 12.75 -35.01
C LEU A 198 2.49 11.70 -35.91
N GLU A 199 1.17 11.65 -35.88
CA GLU A 199 0.38 10.75 -36.72
C GLU A 199 -0.22 11.55 -37.87
N ASP A 200 0.23 11.29 -39.09
CA ASP A 200 -0.19 11.97 -40.34
C ASP A 200 -0.90 10.97 -41.26
N TRP A 201 -2.20 11.20 -41.46
CA TRP A 201 -3.07 10.25 -42.15
C TRP A 201 -3.44 10.71 -43.57
N ALA A 202 -2.62 10.32 -44.54
CA ALA A 202 -2.84 10.64 -45.96
C ALA A 202 -4.07 9.94 -46.58
N VAL A 203 -4.58 8.89 -45.95
CA VAL A 203 -5.80 8.18 -46.35
C VAL A 203 -6.58 7.85 -45.09
N ILE A 204 -7.81 8.36 -45.00
CA ILE A 204 -8.71 8.06 -43.88
C ILE A 204 -10.02 7.48 -44.35
N ALA A 205 -10.72 6.83 -43.43
CA ALA A 205 -11.93 6.12 -43.75
C ALA A 205 -13.14 7.03 -44.08
N ASN A 206 -13.28 8.15 -43.39
CA ASN A 206 -14.43 9.02 -43.52
C ASN A 206 -14.02 10.51 -43.55
N PRO A 207 -13.55 11.02 -44.71
CA PRO A 207 -13.08 12.39 -44.86
C PRO A 207 -14.24 13.37 -44.98
N HIS A 208 -14.93 13.64 -43.87
CA HIS A 208 -16.05 14.57 -43.79
C HIS A 208 -15.99 15.40 -42.51
N GLY A 209 -16.25 16.70 -42.61
CA GLY A 209 -16.25 17.59 -41.45
C GLY A 209 -15.90 19.03 -41.78
N SER A 210 -15.84 19.87 -40.75
CA SER A 210 -15.32 21.23 -40.86
C SER A 210 -13.80 21.20 -40.93
N SER A 211 -13.19 22.05 -41.77
CA SER A 211 -11.74 22.31 -41.75
C SER A 211 -11.30 23.23 -40.61
N ASP A 212 -12.23 23.58 -39.71
CA ASP A 212 -11.92 24.34 -38.51
C ASP A 212 -11.20 23.42 -37.51
N PRO A 213 -9.93 23.72 -37.16
CA PRO A 213 -9.16 22.88 -36.26
C PRO A 213 -9.81 22.73 -34.87
N GLU A 214 -10.62 23.70 -34.42
CA GLU A 214 -11.34 23.57 -33.15
C GLU A 214 -12.36 22.41 -33.15
N LEU A 215 -12.81 21.97 -34.33
CA LEU A 215 -13.84 20.95 -34.50
C LEU A 215 -13.31 19.60 -35.01
N LEU A 216 -12.04 19.53 -35.41
CA LEU A 216 -11.37 18.31 -35.82
C LEU A 216 -11.06 17.44 -34.61
N GLN A 217 -11.24 16.13 -34.71
CA GLN A 217 -10.90 15.22 -33.62
C GLN A 217 -9.44 14.73 -33.77
N PRO A 218 -8.59 14.89 -32.75
CA PRO A 218 -7.31 14.21 -32.66
C PRO A 218 -7.50 12.78 -32.15
N GLU A 219 -6.52 11.92 -32.40
CA GLU A 219 -6.44 10.54 -31.90
C GLU A 219 -6.70 10.49 -30.38
N LEU A 220 -7.51 9.53 -29.92
CA LEU A 220 -7.84 9.37 -28.50
C LEU A 220 -7.38 8.03 -27.96
N GLY A 221 -7.00 8.01 -26.69
CA GLY A 221 -6.61 6.78 -26.01
C GLY A 221 -6.77 6.85 -24.50
N THR A 222 -6.49 5.71 -23.87
CA THR A 222 -6.53 5.48 -22.42
C THR A 222 -5.16 5.02 -21.95
N ALA A 223 -4.69 5.57 -20.84
CA ALA A 223 -3.40 5.23 -20.25
C ALA A 223 -3.42 3.82 -19.62
N MET A 224 -2.41 3.00 -19.91
CA MET A 224 -2.15 1.72 -19.25
C MET A 224 -0.68 1.33 -19.42
N ASP A 225 -0.07 0.67 -18.45
CA ASP A 225 1.25 0.05 -18.62
C ASP A 225 1.05 -1.31 -19.34
N PHE A 226 1.10 -1.32 -20.68
CA PHE A 226 0.69 -2.50 -21.47
C PHE A 226 1.75 -3.59 -21.45
N ASN A 227 3.03 -3.19 -21.50
CA ASN A 227 4.15 -4.13 -21.52
C ASN A 227 4.73 -4.43 -20.12
N GLN A 228 4.21 -3.79 -19.06
CA GLN A 228 4.66 -3.95 -17.67
C GLN A 228 6.13 -3.60 -17.46
N ASP A 229 6.62 -2.56 -18.16
CA ASP A 229 8.00 -2.06 -17.98
C ASP A 229 8.10 -0.91 -16.95
N GLY A 230 6.95 -0.50 -16.40
CA GLY A 230 6.81 0.55 -15.41
C GLY A 230 6.83 1.96 -15.98
N ARG A 231 6.74 2.14 -17.30
CA ARG A 231 6.29 3.36 -17.96
C ARG A 231 4.84 3.19 -18.38
N THR A 232 4.09 4.28 -18.43
CA THR A 232 2.69 4.22 -18.84
C THR A 232 2.58 4.38 -20.36
N ASP A 233 1.88 3.47 -21.02
CA ASP A 233 1.57 3.46 -22.46
C ASP A 233 0.16 4.00 -22.73
N VAL A 234 -0.24 4.12 -24.00
CA VAL A 234 -1.58 4.58 -24.39
C VAL A 234 -2.26 3.59 -25.34
N PHE A 235 -3.38 3.00 -24.90
CA PHE A 235 -4.26 2.21 -25.77
C PHE A 235 -5.17 3.12 -26.60
N LEU A 236 -5.13 3.01 -27.94
CA LEU A 236 -5.87 3.91 -28.84
C LEU A 236 -7.28 3.40 -29.20
N HIS A 237 -8.30 4.26 -29.11
CA HIS A 237 -9.71 3.86 -29.31
C HIS A 237 -10.58 4.75 -30.25
N ASP A 238 -10.18 5.98 -30.61
CA ASP A 238 -10.82 6.78 -31.70
C ASP A 238 -9.73 7.22 -32.67
N VAL A 239 -9.54 6.47 -33.77
CA VAL A 239 -8.37 6.61 -34.65
C VAL A 239 -8.68 6.70 -36.14
N HIS A 240 -7.92 7.53 -36.86
CA HIS A 240 -8.16 7.80 -38.28
C HIS A 240 -7.65 6.68 -39.22
N ASP A 241 -6.82 5.75 -38.70
CA ASP A 241 -6.22 4.68 -39.47
C ASP A 241 -7.24 3.77 -40.19
N THR A 242 -6.85 3.32 -41.38
CA THR A 242 -7.54 2.34 -42.22
C THR A 242 -7.23 0.88 -41.88
N GLY A 243 -6.32 0.61 -40.94
CA GLY A 243 -6.10 -0.71 -40.36
C GLY A 243 -7.36 -1.29 -39.74
N ASN A 244 -7.33 -2.47 -39.17
CA ASN A 244 -8.52 -3.03 -38.54
C ASN A 244 -8.25 -3.67 -37.19
N THR A 245 -7.08 -3.41 -36.61
CA THR A 245 -6.66 -3.91 -35.30
C THR A 245 -6.49 -2.76 -34.30
N TRP A 246 -6.52 -3.07 -33.02
CA TRP A 246 -6.24 -2.10 -31.96
C TRP A 246 -4.74 -1.81 -31.89
N LEU A 247 -4.41 -0.55 -31.57
CA LEU A 247 -3.04 -0.07 -31.46
C LEU A 247 -2.75 0.41 -30.05
N VAL A 248 -1.50 0.25 -29.62
CA VAL A 248 -0.97 0.80 -28.38
C VAL A 248 0.24 1.67 -28.71
N LEU A 249 0.34 2.84 -28.10
CA LEU A 249 1.52 3.69 -28.13
C LEU A 249 2.42 3.32 -26.96
N LEU A 250 3.47 2.53 -27.22
CA LEU A 250 4.44 2.09 -26.24
C LEU A 250 5.44 3.21 -25.94
N THR A 251 5.55 3.58 -24.67
CA THR A 251 6.43 4.66 -24.24
C THR A 251 7.89 4.24 -24.23
N GLN A 252 8.70 5.00 -24.97
CA GLN A 252 10.14 4.81 -25.06
C GLN A 252 10.87 5.62 -23.97
N PRO A 253 12.11 5.22 -23.60
CA PRO A 253 12.89 5.93 -22.58
C PRO A 253 13.18 7.41 -22.86
N ASP A 254 13.05 7.86 -24.12
CA ASP A 254 13.22 9.26 -24.52
C ASP A 254 11.90 10.05 -24.57
N LEU A 255 10.83 9.49 -23.99
CA LEU A 255 9.47 10.05 -23.96
C LEU A 255 8.79 10.14 -25.32
N THR A 256 9.28 9.40 -26.32
CA THR A 256 8.58 9.19 -27.59
C THR A 256 7.69 7.95 -27.54
N PHE A 257 6.78 7.81 -28.50
CA PHE A 257 5.94 6.62 -28.62
C PHE A 257 6.34 5.75 -29.81
N GLU A 258 6.35 4.43 -29.60
CA GLU A 258 6.37 3.42 -30.65
C GLU A 258 4.98 2.82 -30.83
N VAL A 259 4.50 2.74 -32.08
CA VAL A 259 3.18 2.16 -32.37
C VAL A 259 3.26 0.62 -32.38
N HIS A 260 2.48 -0.02 -31.54
CA HIS A 260 2.34 -1.47 -31.42
C HIS A 260 0.96 -1.94 -31.88
N ASP A 261 0.92 -3.00 -32.71
CA ASP A 261 -0.32 -3.64 -33.17
C ASP A 261 -0.65 -4.86 -32.30
N THR A 262 -1.79 -4.80 -31.61
CA THR A 262 -2.27 -5.87 -30.72
C THR A 262 -2.70 -7.13 -31.47
N GLY A 263 -2.94 -7.04 -32.78
CA GLY A 263 -3.53 -8.11 -33.58
C GLY A 263 -5.03 -8.36 -33.32
N ILE A 264 -5.63 -7.67 -32.34
CA ILE A 264 -7.05 -7.80 -32.01
C ILE A 264 -7.85 -6.92 -32.93
N ARG A 265 -8.82 -7.51 -33.63
CA ARG A 265 -9.65 -6.79 -34.58
C ARG A 265 -10.61 -5.83 -33.86
N ARG A 266 -10.70 -4.60 -34.36
CA ARG A 266 -11.66 -3.57 -33.92
C ARG A 266 -13.11 -4.00 -34.24
N PRO A 267 -14.08 -3.73 -33.35
CA PRO A 267 -15.47 -4.16 -33.49
C PRO A 267 -16.22 -3.26 -34.49
N PHE A 268 -16.10 -3.60 -35.77
CA PHE A 268 -16.79 -2.87 -36.84
C PHE A 268 -17.64 -3.80 -37.72
N PRO A 269 -18.79 -3.32 -38.23
CA PRO A 269 -19.71 -4.14 -39.01
C PRO A 269 -19.07 -4.82 -40.23
N LEU A 270 -19.44 -6.08 -40.46
CA LEU A 270 -18.99 -6.85 -41.63
C LEU A 270 -19.46 -6.19 -42.94
N GLY A 271 -18.50 -5.76 -43.78
CA GLY A 271 -18.76 -5.28 -45.14
C GLY A 271 -18.68 -3.76 -45.32
N VAL A 272 -18.50 -2.98 -44.25
CA VAL A 272 -18.20 -1.54 -44.34
C VAL A 272 -16.72 -1.39 -44.73
N ARG A 273 -16.46 -0.81 -45.90
CA ARG A 273 -15.10 -0.48 -46.36
C ARG A 273 -15.07 0.94 -46.94
N PRO A 274 -14.19 1.81 -46.43
CA PRO A 274 -13.24 1.59 -45.33
C PRO A 274 -13.93 1.49 -43.94
N ALA A 275 -13.27 0.86 -42.95
CA ALA A 275 -13.77 0.76 -41.57
C ALA A 275 -13.88 2.16 -40.95
N PRO A 276 -14.92 2.51 -40.17
CA PRO A 276 -15.11 3.86 -39.66
C PRO A 276 -13.93 4.32 -38.78
N PRO A 277 -13.63 5.63 -38.72
CA PRO A 277 -12.46 6.19 -38.05
C PRO A 277 -12.54 6.17 -36.51
N GLY A 278 -13.34 5.29 -35.91
CA GLY A 278 -13.47 5.16 -34.45
C GLY A 278 -14.83 4.64 -33.99
N LEU A 279 -14.95 4.38 -32.68
CA LEU A 279 -16.13 3.82 -32.01
C LEU A 279 -17.32 4.79 -31.86
N ARG A 280 -17.53 5.68 -32.85
CA ARG A 280 -18.62 6.67 -32.85
C ARG A 280 -20.00 6.10 -33.16
N LEU A 281 -19.98 4.82 -33.53
CA LEU A 281 -21.10 4.06 -33.98
C LEU A 281 -21.56 3.18 -32.81
N PRO A 282 -22.85 3.17 -32.47
CA PRO A 282 -23.40 2.36 -31.36
C PRO A 282 -23.23 0.84 -31.57
N GLU A 283 -22.66 0.43 -32.70
CA GLU A 283 -22.39 -0.95 -33.07
C GLU A 283 -21.06 -1.51 -32.50
N GLY A 284 -20.25 -0.71 -31.81
CA GLY A 284 -19.01 -1.19 -31.19
C GLY A 284 -18.61 -0.41 -29.95
N ALA A 285 -18.07 -1.10 -28.96
CA ALA A 285 -17.57 -0.51 -27.71
C ALA A 285 -16.34 -1.24 -27.19
N VAL A 286 -15.58 -0.54 -26.35
CA VAL A 286 -14.37 -1.06 -25.71
C VAL A 286 -14.24 -0.52 -24.29
N HIS A 287 -13.81 -1.37 -23.36
CA HIS A 287 -13.55 -1.05 -21.97
C HIS A 287 -12.26 -1.75 -21.51
N LEU A 288 -11.59 -1.18 -20.51
CA LEU A 288 -10.44 -1.78 -19.85
C LEU A 288 -10.81 -2.06 -18.39
N ALA A 289 -10.63 -3.30 -17.92
CA ALA A 289 -10.93 -3.70 -16.55
C ALA A 289 -10.12 -4.94 -16.18
N ASP A 290 -9.49 -4.97 -15.00
CA ASP A 290 -8.81 -6.14 -14.46
C ASP A 290 -9.85 -7.11 -13.91
N VAL A 291 -10.42 -7.96 -14.78
CA VAL A 291 -11.55 -8.81 -14.39
C VAL A 291 -11.11 -10.14 -13.79
N ASP A 292 -9.84 -10.53 -13.92
CA ASP A 292 -9.31 -11.74 -13.29
C ASP A 292 -8.42 -11.50 -12.06
N GLY A 293 -8.21 -10.24 -11.68
CA GLY A 293 -7.52 -9.83 -10.45
C GLY A 293 -6.01 -9.96 -10.54
N ASP A 294 -5.46 -9.90 -11.75
CA ASP A 294 -4.04 -10.06 -12.00
C ASP A 294 -3.25 -8.75 -11.86
N GLY A 295 -3.93 -7.63 -11.64
CA GLY A 295 -3.38 -6.30 -11.45
C GLY A 295 -3.12 -5.54 -12.77
N VAL A 296 -3.53 -6.07 -13.92
CA VAL A 296 -3.41 -5.47 -15.25
C VAL A 296 -4.78 -5.43 -15.93
N PRO A 297 -5.23 -4.28 -16.49
CA PRO A 297 -6.53 -4.22 -17.13
C PRO A 297 -6.63 -5.15 -18.36
N ASP A 298 -7.71 -5.93 -18.44
CA ASP A 298 -8.10 -6.72 -19.60
C ASP A 298 -8.90 -5.89 -20.61
N LEU A 299 -8.89 -6.30 -21.89
CA LEU A 299 -9.64 -5.64 -22.95
C LEU A 299 -11.02 -6.27 -23.13
N ILE A 300 -12.08 -5.53 -22.84
CA ILE A 300 -13.47 -5.93 -23.07
C ILE A 300 -13.98 -5.24 -24.32
N GLN A 301 -14.50 -5.98 -25.30
CA GLN A 301 -15.05 -5.41 -26.52
C GLN A 301 -16.43 -5.97 -26.88
N CYS A 302 -17.25 -5.12 -27.48
CA CYS A 302 -18.55 -5.48 -28.04
C CYS A 302 -18.55 -5.27 -29.55
N ASP A 303 -19.05 -6.25 -30.31
CA ASP A 303 -19.28 -6.15 -31.75
C ASP A 303 -20.76 -6.44 -32.07
N ASP A 304 -21.48 -5.48 -32.65
CA ASP A 304 -22.86 -5.62 -33.10
C ASP A 304 -22.95 -5.68 -34.63
N HIS A 305 -23.09 -6.90 -35.15
CA HIS A 305 -23.27 -7.15 -36.59
C HIS A 305 -24.73 -7.02 -37.05
N SER A 306 -25.68 -6.73 -36.14
CA SER A 306 -27.11 -6.90 -36.39
C SER A 306 -27.72 -5.87 -37.34
N ARG A 307 -27.07 -4.72 -37.47
CA ARG A 307 -27.58 -3.58 -38.25
C ARG A 307 -27.13 -3.58 -39.71
N THR A 308 -26.32 -4.55 -40.14
CA THR A 308 -25.72 -4.58 -41.49
C THR A 308 -26.24 -5.64 -42.47
N LEU A 309 -27.09 -6.62 -42.10
CA LEU A 309 -27.60 -7.62 -43.05
C LEU A 309 -29.08 -8.00 -42.84
N THR A 310 -29.86 -7.94 -43.92
CA THR A 310 -31.31 -8.22 -43.97
C THR A 310 -31.71 -9.70 -43.84
N GLN A 311 -30.80 -10.64 -43.54
CA GLN A 311 -31.18 -12.04 -43.33
C GLN A 311 -30.28 -12.68 -42.26
N ASN A 312 -30.78 -12.60 -41.02
CA ASN A 312 -30.28 -13.21 -39.78
C ASN A 312 -29.06 -12.54 -39.12
N PRO A 313 -29.29 -11.53 -38.25
CA PRO A 313 -28.26 -11.00 -37.39
C PRO A 313 -28.03 -11.93 -36.19
N LEU A 314 -26.79 -12.37 -35.94
CA LEU A 314 -26.42 -12.77 -34.58
C LEU A 314 -26.39 -11.47 -33.76
N GLU A 315 -27.00 -11.51 -32.58
CA GLU A 315 -27.11 -10.39 -31.65
C GLU A 315 -25.72 -9.85 -31.24
N ALA A 316 -25.64 -8.67 -30.63
CA ALA A 316 -24.36 -8.08 -30.20
C ALA A 316 -23.54 -9.07 -29.35
N THR A 317 -22.25 -9.23 -29.66
CA THR A 317 -21.37 -10.19 -28.98
C THR A 317 -20.32 -9.47 -28.16
N TRP A 318 -20.19 -9.85 -26.89
CA TRP A 318 -19.20 -9.32 -25.96
C TRP A 318 -18.07 -10.32 -25.76
N THR A 319 -16.83 -9.84 -25.79
CA THR A 319 -15.61 -10.66 -25.68
C THR A 319 -14.62 -10.01 -24.73
N VAL A 320 -13.99 -10.80 -23.86
CA VAL A 320 -12.89 -10.38 -23.00
C VAL A 320 -11.58 -10.95 -23.54
N HIS A 321 -10.64 -10.08 -23.85
CA HIS A 321 -9.28 -10.39 -24.22
C HIS A 321 -8.39 -10.16 -23.00
N ARG A 322 -8.14 -11.25 -22.28
CA ARG A 322 -7.37 -11.16 -21.04
C ARG A 322 -5.92 -10.79 -21.32
N TRP A 323 -5.34 -9.92 -20.52
CA TRP A 323 -3.91 -9.66 -20.57
C TRP A 323 -3.16 -10.91 -20.10
N LYS A 324 -1.98 -11.14 -20.69
CA LYS A 324 -1.11 -12.26 -20.35
C LYS A 324 0.33 -11.75 -20.23
N PRO A 325 1.08 -12.16 -19.20
CA PRO A 325 2.48 -11.79 -19.07
C PRO A 325 3.34 -12.48 -20.12
N GLU A 326 4.56 -11.96 -20.31
CA GLU A 326 5.54 -12.58 -21.19
C GLU A 326 5.81 -14.02 -20.75
N ARG A 327 5.69 -14.98 -21.68
CA ARG A 327 5.90 -16.40 -21.39
C ARG A 327 6.43 -17.15 -22.60
N ASP A 328 7.49 -17.94 -22.39
CA ASP A 328 8.10 -18.80 -23.42
C ASP A 328 8.45 -18.06 -24.73
N GLY A 329 8.83 -16.78 -24.62
CA GLY A 329 9.16 -15.90 -25.75
C GLY A 329 7.96 -15.28 -26.47
N THR A 330 6.74 -15.48 -25.96
CA THR A 330 5.55 -14.71 -26.36
C THR A 330 5.54 -13.41 -25.56
N PRO A 331 5.58 -12.22 -26.20
CA PRO A 331 5.53 -10.95 -25.49
C PRO A 331 4.25 -10.81 -24.66
N ALA A 332 4.33 -10.00 -23.62
CA ALA A 332 3.16 -9.61 -22.84
C ALA A 332 2.11 -8.89 -23.71
N GLY A 333 0.83 -9.07 -23.40
CA GLY A 333 -0.25 -8.40 -24.10
C GLY A 333 -1.58 -9.15 -24.00
N PHE A 334 -2.58 -8.61 -24.68
CA PHE A 334 -3.92 -9.22 -24.73
C PHE A 334 -3.93 -10.53 -25.53
N ASP A 335 -4.62 -11.55 -25.02
CA ASP A 335 -4.90 -12.78 -25.78
C ASP A 335 -5.78 -12.45 -26.98
N ALA A 336 -5.21 -12.56 -28.19
CA ALA A 336 -5.88 -12.26 -29.43
C ALA A 336 -7.13 -13.12 -29.71
N THR A 337 -7.26 -14.28 -29.05
CA THR A 337 -8.41 -15.18 -29.22
C THR A 337 -9.66 -14.65 -28.54
N GLY A 338 -9.51 -14.14 -27.31
CA GLY A 338 -10.60 -13.70 -26.46
C GLY A 338 -11.51 -14.83 -25.95
N GLU A 339 -12.25 -14.53 -24.88
CA GLU A 339 -13.26 -15.38 -24.25
C GLU A 339 -14.64 -14.70 -24.34
N SER A 340 -15.71 -15.47 -24.58
CA SER A 340 -17.06 -14.92 -24.66
C SER A 340 -17.53 -14.42 -23.29
N LEU A 341 -18.05 -13.19 -23.24
CA LEU A 341 -18.73 -12.61 -22.08
C LEU A 341 -20.23 -12.91 -22.18
N GLU A 342 -20.57 -14.20 -22.08
CA GLU A 342 -21.93 -14.72 -22.34
C GLU A 342 -23.07 -13.95 -21.67
N PRO A 343 -22.97 -13.47 -20.40
CA PRO A 343 -24.09 -12.77 -19.78
C PRO A 343 -24.43 -11.41 -20.42
N LEU A 344 -23.52 -10.80 -21.19
CA LEU A 344 -23.79 -9.56 -21.93
C LEU A 344 -24.16 -9.81 -23.39
N ASN A 345 -24.07 -11.04 -23.91
CA ASN A 345 -24.44 -11.32 -25.29
C ASN A 345 -25.91 -10.93 -25.54
N GLY A 346 -26.13 -10.16 -26.61
CA GLY A 346 -27.40 -9.58 -27.03
C GLY A 346 -27.74 -8.23 -26.41
N PHE A 347 -26.99 -7.78 -25.41
CA PHE A 347 -27.07 -6.39 -24.97
C PHE A 347 -26.34 -5.45 -25.94
N PRO A 348 -26.88 -4.24 -26.19
CA PRO A 348 -26.34 -3.35 -27.20
C PRO A 348 -24.97 -2.79 -26.78
N CYS A 349 -24.08 -2.57 -27.75
CA CYS A 349 -22.73 -2.07 -27.49
C CYS A 349 -22.71 -0.63 -26.95
N ASP A 350 -23.73 0.18 -27.21
CA ASP A 350 -23.85 1.54 -26.68
C ASP A 350 -24.38 1.61 -25.24
N MET A 351 -24.48 0.46 -24.55
CA MET A 351 -24.75 0.44 -23.12
C MET A 351 -23.55 0.99 -22.33
N GLU A 352 -23.84 1.78 -21.30
CA GLU A 352 -22.84 2.20 -20.33
C GLU A 352 -22.44 1.02 -19.42
N ILE A 353 -21.12 0.75 -19.37
CA ILE A 353 -20.51 -0.18 -18.42
C ILE A 353 -19.61 0.64 -17.48
N GLN A 354 -19.82 0.49 -16.18
CA GLN A 354 -18.93 1.04 -15.16
C GLN A 354 -18.00 -0.07 -14.69
N THR A 355 -16.70 0.21 -14.68
CA THR A 355 -15.64 -0.72 -14.29
C THR A 355 -15.17 -0.34 -12.88
N LEU A 356 -15.67 -1.02 -11.85
CA LEU A 356 -15.32 -0.76 -10.45
C LEU A 356 -15.20 -2.06 -9.67
N ASP A 357 -14.25 -2.13 -8.73
CA ASP A 357 -14.21 -3.17 -7.71
C ASP A 357 -15.29 -2.84 -6.66
N LEU A 358 -16.46 -3.49 -6.77
CA LEU A 358 -17.63 -3.10 -6.00
C LEU A 358 -17.58 -3.66 -4.58
N ASP A 359 -17.00 -4.86 -4.41
CA ASP A 359 -16.98 -5.60 -3.15
C ASP A 359 -15.58 -5.69 -2.49
N ALA A 360 -14.58 -5.01 -3.06
CA ALA A 360 -13.19 -4.93 -2.63
C ALA A 360 -12.50 -6.32 -2.60
N ASP A 361 -12.86 -7.21 -3.53
CA ASP A 361 -12.22 -8.53 -3.67
C ASP A 361 -10.91 -8.51 -4.49
N GLY A 362 -10.56 -7.36 -5.06
CA GLY A 362 -9.38 -7.14 -5.87
C GLY A 362 -9.58 -7.38 -7.36
N LYS A 363 -10.81 -7.71 -7.81
CA LYS A 363 -11.20 -7.76 -9.22
C LYS A 363 -12.10 -6.59 -9.54
N VAL A 364 -12.07 -6.17 -10.80
CA VAL A 364 -12.99 -5.16 -11.30
C VAL A 364 -14.29 -5.83 -11.77
N ASP A 365 -15.40 -5.41 -11.19
CA ASP A 365 -16.75 -5.79 -11.62
C ASP A 365 -17.24 -4.92 -12.77
N LEU A 366 -18.08 -5.50 -13.62
CA LEU A 366 -18.75 -4.78 -14.71
C LEU A 366 -20.18 -4.45 -14.28
N VAL A 367 -20.41 -3.19 -13.89
CA VAL A 367 -21.73 -2.73 -13.46
C VAL A 367 -22.49 -2.18 -14.67
N VAL A 368 -23.65 -2.80 -14.95
CA VAL A 368 -24.42 -2.62 -16.17
C VAL A 368 -25.91 -2.39 -15.90
N ALA A 369 -26.56 -1.62 -16.77
CA ALA A 369 -28.01 -1.47 -16.73
C ALA A 369 -28.68 -2.76 -17.19
N THR A 370 -29.38 -3.46 -16.30
CA THR A 370 -30.00 -4.75 -16.63
C THR A 370 -31.38 -4.59 -17.28
N VAL A 371 -31.89 -5.68 -17.88
CA VAL A 371 -33.24 -5.74 -18.46
C VAL A 371 -34.03 -6.94 -17.92
N LEU A 372 -35.32 -6.73 -17.69
CA LEU A 372 -36.29 -7.78 -17.39
C LEU A 372 -36.82 -8.38 -18.70
N THR A 373 -36.53 -9.66 -18.93
CA THR A 373 -36.99 -10.40 -20.11
C THR A 373 -38.25 -11.21 -19.77
N PHE A 374 -39.35 -10.95 -20.49
CA PHE A 374 -40.63 -11.64 -20.34
C PHE A 374 -40.75 -12.84 -21.28
N SER A 375 -41.64 -13.79 -20.97
CA SER A 375 -41.83 -15.03 -21.73
C SER A 375 -42.24 -14.85 -23.20
N ASP A 376 -42.68 -13.64 -23.57
CA ASP A 376 -43.03 -13.26 -24.95
C ASP A 376 -41.88 -12.57 -25.71
N GLY A 377 -40.69 -12.49 -25.09
CA GLY A 377 -39.50 -11.84 -25.65
C GLY A 377 -39.45 -10.33 -25.41
N THR A 378 -40.41 -9.75 -24.67
CA THR A 378 -40.35 -8.32 -24.30
C THR A 378 -39.22 -8.08 -23.31
N MET A 379 -38.38 -7.08 -23.55
CA MET A 379 -37.35 -6.61 -22.61
C MET A 379 -37.74 -5.23 -22.06
N LEU A 380 -37.78 -5.09 -20.73
CA LEU A 380 -37.96 -3.79 -20.07
C LEU A 380 -36.70 -3.44 -19.27
N PRO A 381 -36.28 -2.17 -19.19
CA PRO A 381 -35.21 -1.76 -18.29
C PRO A 381 -35.53 -2.20 -16.85
N ALA A 382 -34.57 -2.86 -16.20
CA ALA A 382 -34.66 -3.12 -14.78
C ALA A 382 -34.60 -1.81 -14.00
N PRO A 383 -35.16 -1.75 -12.78
CA PRO A 383 -35.09 -0.54 -11.96
C PRO A 383 -33.69 -0.30 -11.37
N THR A 384 -32.83 -1.32 -11.32
CA THR A 384 -31.51 -1.31 -10.67
C THR A 384 -30.39 -1.70 -11.64
N TYR A 385 -29.14 -1.45 -11.25
CA TYR A 385 -27.95 -1.97 -11.91
C TYR A 385 -27.68 -3.42 -11.48
N GLY A 386 -27.16 -4.23 -12.40
CA GLY A 386 -26.54 -5.51 -12.08
C GLY A 386 -25.03 -5.42 -12.19
N ALA A 387 -24.31 -6.25 -11.45
CA ALA A 387 -22.86 -6.37 -11.54
C ALA A 387 -22.49 -7.77 -12.06
N LEU A 388 -21.44 -7.81 -12.88
CA LEU A 388 -20.84 -9.04 -13.37
C LEU A 388 -19.44 -9.18 -12.80
N THR A 389 -19.20 -10.29 -12.09
CA THR A 389 -17.88 -10.63 -11.53
C THR A 389 -17.37 -11.92 -12.13
N ARG A 390 -16.07 -12.01 -12.39
CA ARG A 390 -15.45 -13.21 -12.95
C ARG A 390 -15.09 -14.19 -11.83
N ARG A 391 -15.53 -15.44 -11.99
CA ARG A 391 -15.22 -16.53 -11.08
C ARG A 391 -13.86 -17.15 -11.40
N HIS A 392 -13.28 -17.80 -10.40
CA HIS A 392 -12.01 -18.53 -10.53
C HIS A 392 -12.08 -19.66 -11.58
N ASP A 393 -13.24 -20.26 -11.84
CA ASP A 393 -13.41 -21.28 -12.88
C ASP A 393 -13.51 -20.71 -14.31
N GLY A 394 -13.42 -19.38 -14.46
CA GLY A 394 -13.56 -18.65 -15.71
C GLY A 394 -15.01 -18.33 -16.10
N GLY A 395 -15.98 -18.76 -15.30
CA GLY A 395 -17.37 -18.36 -15.46
C GLY A 395 -17.63 -16.93 -14.99
N TRP A 396 -18.83 -16.44 -15.26
CA TRP A 396 -19.31 -15.13 -14.81
C TRP A 396 -20.48 -15.30 -13.86
N GLU A 397 -20.47 -14.53 -12.78
CA GLU A 397 -21.57 -14.38 -11.87
C GLU A 397 -22.24 -13.04 -12.09
N VAL A 398 -23.58 -13.03 -12.04
CA VAL A 398 -24.38 -11.82 -12.17
C VAL A 398 -25.23 -11.69 -10.92
N PHE A 399 -25.16 -10.53 -10.27
CA PHE A 399 -25.98 -10.20 -9.11
C PHE A 399 -26.60 -8.81 -9.25
N ASP A 400 -27.74 -8.60 -8.58
CA ASP A 400 -28.39 -7.29 -8.50
C ASP A 400 -27.66 -6.48 -7.43
N THR A 401 -27.23 -5.27 -7.79
CA THR A 401 -26.52 -4.37 -6.87
C THR A 401 -27.49 -3.63 -5.94
N GLU A 402 -28.80 -3.73 -6.19
CA GLU A 402 -29.83 -2.92 -5.54
C GLU A 402 -29.71 -1.40 -5.79
N LEU A 403 -28.67 -0.94 -6.50
CA LEU A 403 -28.48 0.45 -6.89
C LEU A 403 -29.51 0.84 -7.95
N PRO A 404 -30.44 1.77 -7.67
CA PRO A 404 -31.40 2.25 -8.65
C PRO A 404 -30.69 2.90 -9.84
N GLN A 405 -31.22 2.71 -11.05
CA GLN A 405 -30.73 3.47 -12.21
C GLN A 405 -31.16 4.96 -12.08
N PRO A 406 -30.30 5.92 -12.46
CA PRO A 406 -30.65 7.32 -12.38
C PRO A 406 -31.82 7.64 -13.33
N PRO A 407 -32.63 8.69 -13.05
CA PRO A 407 -33.66 9.14 -13.96
C PRO A 407 -33.09 9.44 -15.35
N ARG A 408 -33.93 9.38 -16.40
CA ARG A 408 -33.50 9.62 -17.78
C ARG A 408 -32.75 10.96 -17.91
N GLY A 409 -31.52 10.90 -18.41
CA GLY A 409 -30.64 12.06 -18.60
C GLY A 409 -29.73 12.37 -17.40
N GLY A 410 -29.97 11.72 -16.26
CA GLY A 410 -29.08 11.69 -15.11
C GLY A 410 -27.87 10.77 -15.32
N ARG A 411 -26.93 10.86 -14.38
CA ARG A 411 -25.66 10.12 -14.34
C ARG A 411 -25.31 9.75 -12.91
N THR A 412 -24.54 8.68 -12.75
CA THR A 412 -23.89 8.27 -11.50
C THR A 412 -22.39 8.59 -11.55
N VAL A 413 -21.85 9.12 -10.46
CA VAL A 413 -20.42 9.22 -10.18
C VAL A 413 -20.13 8.36 -8.96
N PHE A 414 -19.09 7.54 -9.04
CA PHE A 414 -18.66 6.68 -7.93
C PHE A 414 -17.45 7.29 -7.22
N LEU A 415 -17.49 7.33 -5.89
CA LEU A 415 -16.43 7.82 -5.02
C LEU A 415 -16.67 7.36 -3.57
N ASP A 416 -15.63 7.25 -2.76
CA ASP A 416 -15.72 6.86 -1.34
C ASP A 416 -16.10 8.08 -0.46
N VAL A 417 -17.39 8.38 -0.35
CA VAL A 417 -17.89 9.58 0.36
C VAL A 417 -17.76 9.42 1.88
N ASN A 418 -17.72 8.18 2.36
CA ASN A 418 -17.79 7.87 3.78
C ASN A 418 -16.47 7.35 4.40
N GLY A 419 -15.47 7.13 3.55
CA GLY A 419 -14.11 6.72 3.92
C GLY A 419 -14.01 5.26 4.28
N ASP A 420 -14.90 4.42 3.75
CA ASP A 420 -14.92 2.99 4.07
C ASP A 420 -14.04 2.14 3.15
N GLY A 421 -13.56 2.70 2.04
CA GLY A 421 -12.80 2.03 1.01
C GLY A 421 -13.65 1.47 -0.13
N LEU A 422 -14.98 1.67 -0.12
CA LEU A 422 -15.89 1.23 -1.19
C LEU A 422 -16.39 2.40 -2.05
N PRO A 423 -16.70 2.15 -3.34
CA PRO A 423 -17.25 3.18 -4.22
C PRO A 423 -18.75 3.45 -3.93
N ASP A 424 -19.05 4.53 -3.21
CA ASP A 424 -20.43 5.04 -3.04
C ASP A 424 -20.95 5.70 -4.34
N ALA A 425 -22.27 5.73 -4.53
CA ALA A 425 -22.88 6.28 -5.74
C ALA A 425 -23.52 7.66 -5.49
N VAL A 426 -23.15 8.66 -6.29
CA VAL A 426 -23.80 9.98 -6.35
C VAL A 426 -24.54 10.15 -7.67
N GLN A 427 -25.86 10.35 -7.61
CA GLN A 427 -26.75 10.38 -8.76
C GLN A 427 -27.35 11.76 -9.02
N SER A 428 -27.59 12.06 -10.30
CA SER A 428 -28.25 13.27 -10.82
C SER A 428 -29.49 12.93 -11.67
N GLY A 429 -30.20 13.95 -12.17
CA GLY A 429 -31.33 13.80 -13.10
C GLY A 429 -32.71 13.80 -12.44
N PHE A 430 -32.79 14.06 -11.14
CA PHE A 430 -34.05 14.12 -10.41
C PHE A 430 -34.85 15.38 -10.79
N SER A 431 -36.18 15.31 -10.72
CA SER A 431 -37.08 16.39 -11.19
C SER A 431 -36.91 17.75 -10.48
N HIS A 432 -36.33 17.75 -9.28
CA HIS A 432 -36.04 18.94 -8.49
C HIS A 432 -34.58 19.42 -8.66
N GLY A 433 -33.77 18.73 -9.48
CA GLY A 433 -32.39 19.08 -9.79
C GLY A 433 -31.39 18.87 -8.65
N GLY A 434 -31.77 18.14 -7.60
CA GLY A 434 -30.89 17.77 -6.49
C GLY A 434 -30.04 16.55 -6.80
N LEU A 435 -28.94 16.42 -6.07
CA LEU A 435 -28.07 15.23 -6.09
C LEU A 435 -28.42 14.29 -4.94
N ARG A 436 -28.24 12.98 -5.16
CA ARG A 436 -28.48 11.97 -4.14
C ARG A 436 -27.32 11.01 -4.00
N THR A 437 -26.96 10.70 -2.76
CA THR A 437 -25.92 9.72 -2.41
C THR A 437 -26.57 8.42 -1.95
N ILE A 438 -25.98 7.30 -2.37
CA ILE A 438 -26.40 5.95 -2.06
C ILE A 438 -25.13 5.20 -1.65
N LEU A 439 -25.09 4.73 -0.41
CA LEU A 439 -23.87 4.14 0.16
C LEU A 439 -23.71 2.70 -0.29
N ASN A 440 -22.48 2.32 -0.62
CA ASN A 440 -22.12 0.96 -0.94
C ASN A 440 -21.94 0.16 0.35
N THR A 441 -22.45 -1.07 0.40
CA THR A 441 -22.32 -1.99 1.53
C THR A 441 -21.55 -3.26 1.19
N GLY A 442 -20.86 -3.30 0.05
CA GLY A 442 -20.17 -4.45 -0.53
C GLY A 442 -20.80 -4.85 -1.86
N PRO A 443 -21.46 -6.01 -2.00
CA PRO A 443 -22.10 -6.38 -3.27
C PRO A 443 -23.38 -5.58 -3.57
N THR A 444 -23.86 -4.74 -2.64
CA THR A 444 -25.15 -4.04 -2.74
C THR A 444 -25.07 -2.59 -2.26
N PHE A 445 -26.13 -1.81 -2.51
CA PHE A 445 -26.24 -0.42 -2.08
C PHE A 445 -27.45 -0.19 -1.15
N ASP A 446 -27.27 0.61 -0.10
CA ASP A 446 -28.31 0.92 0.88
C ASP A 446 -29.37 1.88 0.30
N ALA A 447 -30.65 1.55 0.48
CA ALA A 447 -31.79 2.40 0.12
C ALA A 447 -32.65 2.72 1.37
N PRO A 448 -33.14 3.97 1.55
CA PRO A 448 -33.29 5.00 0.53
C PRO A 448 -32.06 5.92 0.38
N ALA A 449 -31.89 6.43 -0.84
CA ALA A 449 -30.91 7.46 -1.16
C ALA A 449 -31.06 8.70 -0.27
N VAL A 450 -29.92 9.29 0.10
CA VAL A 450 -29.82 10.47 0.94
C VAL A 450 -29.60 11.70 0.06
N GLU A 451 -30.24 12.82 0.37
CA GLU A 451 -30.01 14.08 -0.36
C GLU A 451 -28.57 14.54 -0.12
N SER A 452 -27.78 14.71 -1.19
CA SER A 452 -26.35 15.00 -1.09
C SER A 452 -26.06 16.39 -0.51
N LEU A 453 -26.98 17.34 -0.70
CA LEU A 453 -26.89 18.71 -0.20
C LEU A 453 -28.15 19.06 0.62
N GLY A 454 -28.00 19.99 1.59
CA GLY A 454 -29.06 20.37 2.51
C GLY A 454 -30.32 20.99 1.83
N PRO A 455 -31.44 21.13 2.56
CA PRO A 455 -32.75 21.34 1.97
C PRO A 455 -32.83 22.59 1.07
N ALA A 456 -33.31 22.33 -0.13
CA ALA A 456 -33.34 23.12 -1.36
C ALA A 456 -34.03 24.51 -1.29
N GLY A 457 -34.59 24.94 -0.15
CA GLY A 457 -35.49 26.10 -0.07
C GLY A 457 -34.88 27.48 -0.38
N VAL A 458 -33.56 27.63 -0.33
CA VAL A 458 -32.83 28.83 -0.81
C VAL A 458 -32.12 28.57 -2.15
N LEU A 459 -31.70 27.32 -2.38
CA LEU A 459 -30.90 26.88 -3.54
C LEU A 459 -31.73 26.63 -4.80
N GLU A 460 -33.00 26.20 -4.70
CA GLU A 460 -33.90 25.98 -5.85
C GLU A 460 -34.13 27.24 -6.68
N SER A 461 -34.02 28.42 -6.06
CA SER A 461 -34.20 29.70 -6.74
C SER A 461 -32.99 30.12 -7.60
N LEU A 462 -31.84 29.43 -7.45
CA LEU A 462 -30.56 29.76 -8.06
C LEU A 462 -30.19 28.82 -9.23
N GLY A 463 -30.88 27.69 -9.38
CA GLY A 463 -30.68 26.71 -10.45
C GLY A 463 -30.64 25.26 -9.95
N ALA A 464 -30.72 24.30 -10.87
CA ALA A 464 -30.60 22.88 -10.56
C ALA A 464 -29.15 22.53 -10.20
N GLN A 465 -28.92 21.84 -9.08
CA GLN A 465 -27.59 21.47 -8.58
C GLN A 465 -26.83 20.60 -9.60
N ASP A 466 -27.55 19.75 -10.33
CA ASP A 466 -26.99 18.81 -11.30
C ASP A 466 -26.67 19.40 -12.69
N SER A 467 -26.87 20.72 -12.89
CA SER A 467 -26.70 21.37 -14.21
C SER A 467 -25.34 21.10 -14.87
N PHE A 468 -24.28 20.94 -14.08
CA PHE A 468 -22.91 20.70 -14.55
C PHE A 468 -22.31 19.39 -14.01
N PHE A 469 -23.13 18.47 -13.52
CA PHE A 469 -22.67 17.24 -12.88
C PHE A 469 -21.79 16.35 -13.78
N ARG A 470 -21.86 16.53 -15.10
CA ARG A 470 -21.02 15.79 -16.06
C ARG A 470 -19.53 16.14 -16.00
N LEU A 471 -19.19 17.27 -15.37
CA LEU A 471 -17.82 17.75 -15.12
C LEU A 471 -17.29 17.34 -13.74
N ALA A 472 -18.07 16.60 -12.97
CA ALA A 472 -17.71 16.25 -11.62
C ALA A 472 -16.51 15.30 -11.59
N ALA A 473 -15.50 15.65 -10.81
CA ALA A 473 -14.27 14.89 -10.64
C ALA A 473 -14.02 14.62 -9.15
N PRO A 474 -13.92 13.34 -8.72
CA PRO A 474 -13.57 13.00 -7.35
C PRO A 474 -12.15 13.44 -6.98
N LEU A 475 -11.95 13.88 -5.74
CA LEU A 475 -10.64 14.15 -5.14
C LEU A 475 -10.74 14.18 -3.61
N ASP A 476 -9.64 14.01 -2.88
CA ASP A 476 -9.58 14.36 -1.44
C ASP A 476 -9.02 15.80 -1.28
N TYR A 477 -9.91 16.79 -1.07
CA TYR A 477 -9.54 18.20 -1.06
C TYR A 477 -8.91 18.64 0.27
N ASP A 478 -9.25 18.03 1.40
CA ASP A 478 -8.74 18.43 2.72
C ASP A 478 -7.91 17.37 3.47
N GLY A 479 -7.65 16.23 2.83
CA GLY A 479 -6.73 15.19 3.28
C GLY A 479 -7.32 14.31 4.39
N ASP A 480 -8.64 14.32 4.56
CA ASP A 480 -9.33 13.65 5.66
C ASP A 480 -9.59 12.15 5.37
N GLY A 481 -9.37 11.73 4.12
CA GLY A 481 -9.55 10.37 3.64
C GLY A 481 -10.97 10.07 3.14
N LEU A 482 -11.85 11.06 3.11
CA LEU A 482 -13.13 11.02 2.40
C LEU A 482 -12.92 11.60 1.00
N GLN A 483 -13.58 11.04 0.00
CA GLN A 483 -13.55 11.60 -1.35
C GLN A 483 -14.61 12.69 -1.51
N ASP A 484 -14.12 13.88 -1.83
CA ASP A 484 -14.88 15.06 -2.21
C ASP A 484 -15.15 15.09 -3.72
N LEU A 485 -15.96 16.05 -4.16
CA LEU A 485 -16.30 16.21 -5.57
C LEU A 485 -16.10 17.64 -6.06
N LEU A 486 -15.19 17.84 -7.01
CA LEU A 486 -15.02 19.11 -7.72
C LEU A 486 -16.00 19.18 -8.89
N MET A 487 -16.87 20.19 -8.91
CA MET A 487 -17.75 20.45 -10.06
C MET A 487 -18.18 21.92 -10.14
N PRO A 488 -18.60 22.42 -11.33
CA PRO A 488 -19.22 23.73 -11.40
C PRO A 488 -20.62 23.71 -10.78
N VAL A 489 -20.99 24.81 -10.15
CA VAL A 489 -22.34 25.05 -9.61
C VAL A 489 -23.00 26.25 -10.27
N PRO A 490 -24.35 26.32 -10.31
CA PRO A 490 -25.08 27.45 -10.86
C PRO A 490 -24.69 28.81 -10.24
N PRO A 491 -24.88 29.92 -10.99
CA PRO A 491 -24.57 31.27 -10.50
C PRO A 491 -25.24 31.58 -9.15
N GLY A 492 -24.49 32.17 -8.23
CA GLY A 492 -24.96 32.55 -6.90
C GLY A 492 -25.11 31.42 -5.88
N MET A 493 -24.82 30.16 -6.24
CA MET A 493 -24.87 29.01 -5.32
C MET A 493 -23.79 29.08 -4.22
N LEU A 494 -22.61 29.63 -4.53
CA LEU A 494 -21.54 29.88 -3.55
C LEU A 494 -21.64 31.29 -2.95
N PRO A 495 -21.41 31.47 -1.64
CA PRO A 495 -21.40 32.80 -1.03
C PRO A 495 -20.35 33.72 -1.67
N GLY A 496 -20.77 34.86 -2.21
CA GLY A 496 -19.87 35.85 -2.81
C GLY A 496 -19.45 35.56 -4.26
N SER A 497 -19.97 34.49 -4.88
CA SER A 497 -19.68 34.15 -6.27
C SER A 497 -20.48 34.98 -7.28
N SER A 498 -20.16 34.81 -8.57
CA SER A 498 -20.86 35.49 -9.67
C SER A 498 -22.33 35.11 -9.72
N LEU A 499 -23.21 36.11 -9.85
CA LEU A 499 -24.64 35.90 -10.13
C LEU A 499 -24.94 35.69 -11.62
N ALA A 500 -23.91 35.75 -12.49
CA ALA A 500 -24.07 35.67 -13.94
C ALA A 500 -23.36 34.47 -14.59
N LEU A 501 -22.30 33.96 -13.96
CA LEU A 501 -21.51 32.84 -14.47
C LEU A 501 -21.49 31.71 -13.42
N PRO A 502 -21.37 30.45 -13.85
CA PRO A 502 -21.11 29.33 -12.93
C PRO A 502 -19.82 29.55 -12.14
N SER A 503 -19.63 28.76 -11.09
CA SER A 503 -18.41 28.78 -10.27
C SER A 503 -17.97 27.37 -9.95
N TRP A 504 -16.67 27.10 -9.93
CA TRP A 504 -16.16 25.83 -9.41
C TRP A 504 -16.46 25.74 -7.92
N ALA A 505 -16.91 24.58 -7.45
CA ALA A 505 -17.17 24.29 -6.06
C ALA A 505 -16.57 22.93 -5.68
N ILE A 506 -16.21 22.78 -4.41
CA ILE A 506 -15.96 21.49 -3.79
C ILE A 506 -17.24 21.12 -3.03
N LEU A 507 -17.83 19.99 -3.38
CA LEU A 507 -18.77 19.28 -2.52
C LEU A 507 -17.89 18.45 -1.59
N ARG A 508 -17.64 18.98 -0.39
CA ARG A 508 -16.78 18.35 0.60
C ARG A 508 -17.57 17.32 1.38
N ALA A 509 -17.14 16.07 1.36
CA ALA A 509 -17.74 14.97 2.07
C ALA A 509 -17.77 15.24 3.58
N THR A 510 -18.83 14.78 4.24
CA THR A 510 -18.98 14.92 5.69
C THR A 510 -18.93 13.60 6.43
N GLY A 511 -18.89 12.47 5.69
CA GLY A 511 -19.04 11.12 6.24
C GLY A 511 -20.42 10.85 6.85
N ALA A 512 -21.40 11.71 6.61
CA ALA A 512 -22.74 11.56 7.18
C ALA A 512 -23.52 10.45 6.46
N ARG A 513 -24.19 9.59 7.22
CA ARG A 513 -25.12 8.57 6.69
C ARG A 513 -26.57 9.05 6.66
N ASP A 514 -26.94 9.92 7.61
CA ASP A 514 -28.28 10.49 7.75
C ASP A 514 -28.25 12.02 7.65
N GLY A 515 -28.38 12.56 6.44
CA GLY A 515 -28.33 14.00 6.19
C GLY A 515 -27.51 14.37 4.96
N PRO A 516 -27.22 15.66 4.72
CA PRO A 516 -26.40 16.03 3.58
C PRO A 516 -25.02 15.38 3.68
N THR A 517 -24.71 14.54 2.70
CA THR A 517 -23.42 13.85 2.61
C THR A 517 -22.28 14.77 2.22
N PHE A 518 -22.62 15.96 1.68
CA PHE A 518 -21.67 16.99 1.30
C PHE A 518 -22.00 18.37 1.88
N ALA A 519 -20.95 19.17 2.07
CA ALA A 519 -21.00 20.60 2.32
C ALA A 519 -20.33 21.37 1.16
N LEU A 520 -20.91 22.49 0.74
CA LEU A 520 -20.33 23.32 -0.33
C LEU A 520 -19.19 24.20 0.19
N VAL A 521 -18.05 24.15 -0.50
CA VAL A 521 -16.84 24.94 -0.24
C VAL A 521 -16.42 25.66 -1.54
N ASP A 522 -15.98 26.91 -1.43
CA ASP A 522 -15.38 27.67 -2.52
C ASP A 522 -13.87 27.34 -2.60
N PRO A 523 -13.40 26.68 -3.68
CA PRO A 523 -11.99 26.33 -3.83
C PRO A 523 -11.10 27.51 -4.28
N GLY A 524 -11.67 28.67 -4.61
CA GLY A 524 -10.93 29.80 -5.15
C GLY A 524 -10.45 29.62 -6.60
N ILE A 525 -10.97 28.62 -7.31
CA ILE A 525 -10.64 28.33 -8.72
C ILE A 525 -11.48 29.26 -9.63
N PRO A 526 -10.84 30.10 -10.48
CA PRO A 526 -11.56 30.95 -11.42
C PRO A 526 -12.35 30.14 -12.46
N PHE A 527 -13.53 30.63 -12.82
CA PHE A 527 -14.35 30.05 -13.89
C PHE A 527 -14.18 30.84 -15.19
N GLU A 528 -13.90 30.17 -16.31
CA GLU A 528 -13.82 30.77 -17.66
C GLU A 528 -14.86 30.16 -18.60
N ALA A 529 -15.54 31.01 -19.38
CA ALA A 529 -16.70 30.67 -20.20
C ALA A 529 -16.37 29.96 -21.54
N ALA A 530 -15.42 29.01 -21.53
CA ALA A 530 -15.16 28.10 -22.65
C ALA A 530 -15.97 26.79 -22.55
N VAL A 531 -16.57 26.54 -21.38
CA VAL A 531 -17.33 25.32 -21.05
C VAL A 531 -18.81 25.51 -21.42
N GLY A 532 -19.31 24.75 -22.41
CA GLY A 532 -20.72 24.78 -22.85
C GLY A 532 -21.64 23.85 -22.04
N GLU A 533 -22.91 23.74 -22.43
CA GLU A 533 -23.94 22.93 -21.72
C GLU A 533 -23.87 21.41 -22.01
N ALA A 534 -23.04 20.96 -22.96
CA ALA A 534 -22.98 19.56 -23.42
C ALA A 534 -21.61 18.90 -23.14
N VAL A 535 -21.07 19.14 -21.95
CA VAL A 535 -19.68 18.82 -21.59
C VAL A 535 -19.57 17.47 -20.85
N THR A 536 -18.52 16.69 -21.12
CA THR A 536 -18.16 15.43 -20.44
C THR A 536 -16.76 15.56 -19.81
N LEU A 537 -16.31 14.59 -18.99
CA LEU A 537 -14.93 14.58 -18.45
C LEU A 537 -13.85 14.55 -19.55
N ALA A 538 -14.17 13.97 -20.71
CA ALA A 538 -13.33 13.96 -21.90
C ALA A 538 -13.22 15.33 -22.58
N GLU A 539 -13.93 16.36 -22.09
CA GLU A 539 -13.76 17.71 -22.56
C GLU A 539 -12.34 18.20 -22.24
N PRO A 540 -11.61 18.78 -23.21
CA PRO A 540 -10.26 19.28 -23.00
C PRO A 540 -10.16 20.41 -21.97
N HIS A 541 -11.28 21.07 -21.69
CA HIS A 541 -11.41 22.15 -20.71
C HIS A 541 -11.92 21.71 -19.33
N GLY A 542 -12.16 20.41 -19.13
CA GLY A 542 -12.50 19.85 -17.82
C GLY A 542 -11.26 19.71 -16.91
N PRO A 543 -11.46 19.53 -15.59
CA PRO A 543 -10.36 19.31 -14.67
C PRO A 543 -9.71 17.94 -14.91
N ARG A 544 -8.41 17.84 -14.62
CA ARG A 544 -7.68 16.59 -14.42
C ARG A 544 -7.18 16.56 -12.99
N ILE A 545 -7.26 15.40 -12.36
CA ILE A 545 -6.90 15.19 -10.95
C ILE A 545 -5.68 14.26 -10.94
N GLY A 546 -4.63 14.62 -10.21
CA GLY A 546 -3.39 13.84 -10.09
C GLY A 546 -2.39 14.53 -9.16
N ASP A 547 -1.33 13.84 -8.77
CA ASP A 547 -0.30 14.39 -7.87
C ASP A 547 0.84 15.00 -8.70
N VAL A 548 0.83 16.33 -8.86
CA VAL A 548 1.76 17.02 -9.77
C VAL A 548 3.03 17.47 -9.05
N ASP A 549 3.01 17.69 -7.73
CA ASP A 549 4.23 18.08 -7.01
C ASP A 549 4.85 17.00 -6.13
N GLY A 550 4.23 15.81 -6.10
CA GLY A 550 4.74 14.61 -5.47
C GLY A 550 4.57 14.64 -3.95
N ASP A 551 3.66 15.46 -3.42
CA ASP A 551 3.42 15.62 -1.99
C ASP A 551 2.31 14.69 -1.45
N GLY A 552 1.72 13.88 -2.33
CA GLY A 552 0.70 12.91 -2.04
C GLY A 552 -0.71 13.46 -1.81
N ALA A 553 -0.94 14.75 -2.03
CA ALA A 553 -2.28 15.30 -2.21
C ALA A 553 -2.64 15.38 -3.70
N GLN A 554 -3.94 15.28 -4.00
CA GLN A 554 -4.41 15.38 -5.38
C GLN A 554 -4.56 16.84 -5.80
N ASP A 555 -3.84 17.23 -6.85
CA ASP A 555 -3.90 18.53 -7.49
C ASP A 555 -4.96 18.59 -8.59
N VAL A 556 -5.32 19.81 -9.00
CA VAL A 556 -6.23 20.04 -10.14
C VAL A 556 -5.48 20.71 -11.28
N VAL A 557 -5.47 20.09 -12.46
CA VAL A 557 -4.96 20.69 -13.70
C VAL A 557 -6.13 21.14 -14.57
N LEU A 558 -6.18 22.42 -14.91
CA LEU A 558 -7.29 23.03 -15.66
C LEU A 558 -6.78 24.13 -16.63
N PRO A 559 -7.26 24.18 -17.88
CA PRO A 559 -6.91 25.28 -18.77
C PRO A 559 -7.67 26.57 -18.42
N LEU A 560 -6.93 27.66 -18.25
CA LEU A 560 -7.43 29.02 -18.02
C LEU A 560 -6.53 30.03 -18.75
N GLY A 561 -7.13 30.98 -19.45
CA GLY A 561 -6.41 32.00 -20.21
C GLY A 561 -5.61 31.44 -21.39
N GLY A 562 -6.02 30.28 -21.92
CA GLY A 562 -5.35 29.61 -23.06
C GLY A 562 -4.13 28.77 -22.70
N VAL A 563 -3.84 28.57 -21.41
CA VAL A 563 -2.78 27.68 -20.91
C VAL A 563 -3.29 26.79 -19.79
N PHE A 564 -2.66 25.65 -19.55
CA PHE A 564 -2.92 24.84 -18.36
C PHE A 564 -2.43 25.55 -17.09
N ASN A 565 -3.19 25.40 -16.02
CA ASN A 565 -2.85 25.86 -14.68
C ASN A 565 -2.95 24.66 -13.74
N VAL A 566 -1.99 24.55 -12.83
CA VAL A 566 -2.01 23.58 -11.74
C VAL A 566 -2.52 24.31 -10.49
N PHE A 567 -3.47 23.71 -9.81
CA PHE A 567 -3.97 24.13 -8.52
C PHE A 567 -3.47 23.12 -7.51
N GLN A 568 -2.35 23.46 -6.88
CA GLN A 568 -1.65 22.57 -5.95
C GLN A 568 -2.41 22.50 -4.64
N ASN A 569 -2.75 21.29 -4.20
CA ASN A 569 -3.47 21.05 -2.96
C ASN A 569 -2.56 21.26 -1.76
N LEU A 570 -3.02 22.02 -0.77
CA LEU A 570 -2.21 22.37 0.40
C LEU A 570 -2.41 21.40 1.58
N ALA A 571 -3.22 20.35 1.41
CA ALA A 571 -3.61 19.43 2.46
C ALA A 571 -2.63 18.25 2.70
N ALA A 572 -1.55 18.11 1.94
CA ALA A 572 -0.64 16.97 2.02
C ALA A 572 -0.04 16.72 3.42
N ASP A 573 0.51 17.76 4.06
CA ASP A 573 1.28 17.63 5.30
C ASP A 573 0.41 17.69 6.56
N ARG A 574 -0.78 17.08 6.55
CA ARG A 574 -1.73 17.16 7.69
C ARG A 574 -1.70 15.91 8.55
N ASP A 575 -1.84 16.12 9.86
CA ASP A 575 -2.01 15.08 10.87
C ASP A 575 -0.90 14.01 10.89
N LEU A 576 0.31 14.35 10.41
CA LEU A 576 1.49 13.47 10.45
C LEU A 576 2.18 13.60 11.81
N LEU A 577 2.58 12.49 12.42
CA LEU A 577 3.31 12.51 13.69
C LEU A 577 4.73 13.07 13.46
N VAL A 578 5.00 14.30 13.91
CA VAL A 578 6.28 14.98 13.68
C VAL A 578 7.18 15.01 14.91
N ALA A 579 6.63 14.86 16.11
CA ALA A 579 7.44 14.77 17.33
C ALA A 579 6.81 13.96 18.46
N VAL A 580 7.68 13.35 19.27
CA VAL A 580 7.32 12.65 20.52
C VAL A 580 8.24 13.13 21.64
N SER A 581 7.66 13.45 22.80
CA SER A 581 8.41 13.83 24.01
C SER A 581 7.91 13.07 25.24
N ASP A 582 8.79 12.63 26.12
CA ASP A 582 8.43 11.86 27.33
C ASP A 582 8.15 12.73 28.57
N GLY A 583 8.22 14.06 28.42
CA GLY A 583 8.03 15.00 29.52
C GLY A 583 9.23 15.09 30.48
N MET A 584 10.35 14.45 30.16
CA MET A 584 11.61 14.53 30.92
C MET A 584 12.69 15.36 30.21
N ASN A 585 12.35 16.05 29.12
CA ASN A 585 13.22 17.01 28.43
C ASN A 585 13.59 18.18 29.35
N ALA A 586 14.74 18.83 29.16
CA ALA A 586 15.13 19.94 30.03
C ALA A 586 14.34 21.24 29.75
N HIS A 587 13.63 21.28 28.62
CA HIS A 587 12.79 22.39 28.17
C HIS A 587 11.38 21.90 27.84
N GLU A 588 10.39 22.77 28.01
CA GLU A 588 9.02 22.51 27.58
C GLU A 588 8.85 22.79 26.07
N PRO A 589 7.87 22.18 25.37
CA PRO A 589 7.65 22.40 23.93
C PRO A 589 7.50 23.87 23.49
N SER A 590 7.04 24.74 24.40
CA SER A 590 6.89 26.17 24.14
C SER A 590 8.17 27.01 24.34
N GLU A 591 9.22 26.42 24.90
CA GLU A 591 10.46 27.11 25.24
C GLU A 591 11.49 27.06 24.10
N ALA A 592 12.25 28.15 23.96
CA ALA A 592 13.36 28.18 23.01
C ALA A 592 14.43 27.18 23.42
N GLY A 593 14.88 26.35 22.48
CA GLY A 593 15.86 25.29 22.75
C GLY A 593 15.26 23.93 23.08
N PHE A 594 13.93 23.78 23.04
CA PHE A 594 13.28 22.48 23.13
C PHE A 594 13.77 21.52 22.05
N VAL A 595 14.14 20.31 22.46
CA VAL A 595 14.50 19.20 21.58
C VAL A 595 13.65 17.99 21.99
N PRO A 596 12.67 17.56 21.17
CA PRO A 596 11.83 16.41 21.49
C PRO A 596 12.67 15.12 21.52
N ASN A 597 12.19 14.09 22.22
CA ASN A 597 12.88 12.79 22.28
C ASN A 597 13.01 12.17 20.88
N VAL A 598 11.99 12.34 20.05
CA VAL A 598 11.98 11.95 18.64
C VAL A 598 11.38 13.09 17.81
N SER A 599 12.00 13.44 16.69
CA SER A 599 11.38 14.23 15.61
C SER A 599 11.44 13.46 14.31
N VAL A 600 10.39 13.50 13.50
CA VAL A 600 10.26 12.71 12.26
C VAL A 600 10.03 13.65 11.07
N ALA A 601 10.68 13.34 9.95
CA ALA A 601 10.46 13.97 8.65
C ALA A 601 10.01 12.91 7.64
N TYR A 602 9.17 13.32 6.71
CA TYR A 602 8.59 12.45 5.68
C TYR A 602 9.03 12.88 4.28
N GLY A 603 8.87 11.97 3.33
CA GLY A 603 8.97 12.22 1.89
C GLY A 603 8.16 11.15 1.14
N HIS A 604 8.25 11.14 -0.18
CA HIS A 604 7.41 10.28 -1.03
C HIS A 604 8.22 9.31 -1.87
N LEU A 605 7.55 8.32 -2.45
CA LEU A 605 8.14 7.33 -3.35
C LEU A 605 8.26 7.86 -4.78
N THR A 606 8.79 9.07 -4.92
CA THR A 606 9.17 9.67 -6.20
C THR A 606 10.63 9.38 -6.50
N ASP A 607 10.92 8.89 -7.70
CA ASP A 607 12.27 8.61 -8.16
C ASP A 607 12.88 9.84 -8.83
N ALA A 608 13.37 10.77 -8.00
CA ALA A 608 14.02 12.00 -8.46
C ALA A 608 15.22 11.74 -9.39
N SER A 609 15.80 10.52 -9.37
CA SER A 609 16.89 10.18 -10.28
C SER A 609 16.44 10.10 -11.73
N ILE A 610 15.19 9.69 -11.95
CA ILE A 610 14.55 9.74 -13.26
C ILE A 610 14.21 11.20 -13.54
N THR A 611 13.43 11.86 -12.68
CA THR A 611 12.98 13.26 -12.83
C THR A 611 14.12 14.22 -13.22
N ASP A 612 15.25 14.16 -12.50
CA ASP A 612 16.42 15.04 -12.72
C ASP A 612 17.39 14.52 -13.80
N GLY A 613 17.18 13.31 -14.32
CA GLY A 613 18.09 12.68 -15.29
C GLY A 613 19.46 12.33 -14.71
N ALA A 614 19.51 11.91 -13.44
CA ALA A 614 20.74 11.57 -12.74
C ALA A 614 21.31 10.23 -13.25
N ALA A 615 22.54 10.28 -13.77
CA ALA A 615 23.21 9.10 -14.31
C ALA A 615 23.45 8.02 -13.24
N GLU A 616 23.46 6.76 -13.68
CA GLU A 616 23.79 5.62 -12.83
C GLU A 616 25.20 5.79 -12.22
N GLY A 617 25.33 5.54 -10.91
CA GLY A 617 26.57 5.69 -10.15
C GLY A 617 26.99 7.14 -9.85
N ALA A 618 26.17 8.14 -10.21
CA ALA A 618 26.44 9.53 -9.85
C ALA A 618 26.26 9.75 -8.33
N PRO A 619 27.16 10.48 -7.64
CA PRO A 619 27.06 10.70 -6.19
C PRO A 619 25.74 11.30 -5.73
N GLU A 620 25.14 12.17 -6.53
CA GLU A 620 23.83 12.77 -6.27
C GLU A 620 22.71 11.72 -6.21
N ARG A 621 22.72 10.73 -7.12
CA ARG A 621 21.75 9.62 -7.17
C ARG A 621 21.80 8.79 -5.88
N GLU A 622 22.99 8.50 -5.39
CA GLU A 622 23.19 7.73 -4.16
C GLU A 622 22.70 8.46 -2.89
N SER A 623 22.62 9.78 -2.94
CA SER A 623 22.13 10.59 -1.82
C SER A 623 20.60 10.77 -1.80
N MET A 624 19.91 10.43 -2.90
CA MET A 624 18.47 10.59 -3.02
C MET A 624 17.70 9.71 -2.04
N LEU A 625 16.57 10.25 -1.55
CA LEU A 625 15.64 9.55 -0.66
C LEU A 625 15.19 8.21 -1.25
N TYR A 626 14.81 8.19 -2.52
CA TYR A 626 14.29 7.02 -3.18
C TYR A 626 14.83 6.85 -4.59
N VAL A 627 15.12 5.60 -4.96
CA VAL A 627 15.43 5.17 -6.33
C VAL A 627 14.66 3.88 -6.57
N SER A 628 13.72 3.91 -7.51
CA SER A 628 12.81 2.80 -7.81
C SER A 628 13.50 1.64 -8.54
N ARG A 629 14.57 1.95 -9.28
CA ARG A 629 15.37 1.04 -10.11
C ARG A 629 16.85 1.19 -9.73
N GLY A 630 17.18 0.76 -8.52
CA GLY A 630 18.53 0.80 -7.94
C GLY A 630 19.38 -0.40 -8.37
N ASP A 631 18.77 -1.59 -8.37
CA ASP A 631 19.39 -2.83 -8.83
C ASP A 631 18.78 -3.28 -10.17
N ALA A 632 19.59 -3.32 -11.23
CA ALA A 632 19.17 -3.79 -12.56
C ALA A 632 18.71 -5.26 -12.56
N ALA A 633 19.16 -6.09 -11.61
CA ALA A 633 18.68 -7.46 -11.44
C ALA A 633 17.32 -7.55 -10.73
N ASN A 634 16.85 -6.44 -10.14
CA ASN A 634 15.54 -6.31 -9.54
C ASN A 634 14.64 -5.48 -10.46
N ALA A 635 14.31 -5.98 -11.65
CA ALA A 635 13.46 -5.24 -12.59
C ALA A 635 12.01 -5.08 -12.08
N CYS A 636 11.26 -4.16 -12.70
CA CYS A 636 9.85 -3.92 -12.43
C CYS A 636 8.94 -4.77 -13.32
N GLU A 637 9.24 -6.06 -13.41
CA GLU A 637 8.56 -7.02 -14.26
C GLU A 637 7.46 -7.78 -13.50
N TYR A 638 6.35 -8.03 -14.17
CA TYR A 638 5.24 -8.84 -13.68
C TYR A 638 5.73 -10.17 -13.08
N PRO A 639 5.22 -10.63 -11.91
CA PRO A 639 4.08 -10.09 -11.14
C PRO A 639 4.45 -8.98 -10.15
N ARG A 640 5.59 -8.30 -10.34
CA ARG A 640 6.01 -7.15 -9.53
C ARG A 640 5.77 -5.85 -10.31
N ARG A 641 5.49 -4.78 -9.58
CA ARG A 641 5.48 -3.40 -10.11
C ARG A 641 6.42 -2.54 -9.26
N CYS A 642 7.09 -1.58 -9.90
CA CYS A 642 7.76 -0.49 -9.20
C CYS A 642 6.80 0.18 -8.19
N ALA A 643 7.22 0.35 -6.95
CA ALA A 643 6.48 1.14 -5.98
C ALA A 643 6.86 2.62 -6.13
N VAL A 644 6.21 3.30 -7.06
CA VAL A 644 6.36 4.75 -7.28
C VAL A 644 5.04 5.46 -7.01
N GLY A 645 5.09 6.75 -6.68
CA GLY A 645 3.92 7.59 -6.48
C GLY A 645 3.78 8.18 -5.08
N PRO A 646 2.57 8.60 -4.69
CA PRO A 646 2.32 9.53 -3.58
C PRO A 646 2.54 8.94 -2.18
N ARG A 647 2.91 7.66 -2.06
CA ARG A 647 3.03 7.02 -0.74
C ARG A 647 4.16 7.62 0.08
N ARG A 648 3.86 7.92 1.35
CA ARG A 648 4.82 8.50 2.29
C ARG A 648 5.78 7.46 2.87
N VAL A 649 7.01 7.89 3.06
CA VAL A 649 8.07 7.20 3.80
C VAL A 649 8.74 8.15 4.78
N VAL A 650 9.41 7.62 5.80
CA VAL A 650 10.24 8.44 6.70
C VAL A 650 11.50 8.83 5.94
N SER A 651 11.71 10.11 5.67
CA SER A 651 12.92 10.60 5.01
C SER A 651 14.08 10.83 5.99
N GLY A 652 13.75 11.08 7.26
CA GLY A 652 14.72 11.24 8.32
C GLY A 652 14.07 11.35 9.70
N TYR A 653 14.89 11.21 10.73
CA TYR A 653 14.46 11.43 12.10
C TYR A 653 15.62 11.94 12.95
N ALA A 654 15.32 12.55 14.10
CA ALA A 654 16.32 12.89 15.09
C ALA A 654 15.92 12.41 16.48
N LEU A 655 16.93 12.02 17.26
CA LEU A 655 16.79 11.55 18.64
C LEU A 655 17.44 12.54 19.60
N ASN A 656 16.81 12.85 20.73
CA ASN A 656 17.48 13.59 21.81
C ASN A 656 18.57 12.69 22.43
N ASN A 657 19.79 13.19 22.50
CA ASN A 657 20.94 12.44 23.04
C ASN A 657 21.04 12.46 24.58
N GLY A 658 20.03 12.98 25.28
CA GLY A 658 20.02 13.13 26.74
C GLY A 658 20.75 14.38 27.24
N ALA A 659 21.30 15.21 26.35
CA ALA A 659 21.92 16.50 26.65
C ALA A 659 21.27 17.65 25.85
N ASP A 660 20.00 17.47 25.48
CA ASP A 660 19.20 18.39 24.64
C ASP A 660 19.90 18.78 23.34
N ARG A 661 20.47 17.76 22.68
CA ARG A 661 20.98 17.89 21.32
C ARG A 661 20.42 16.77 20.45
N PRO A 662 20.04 17.08 19.20
CA PRO A 662 19.60 16.06 18.26
C PRO A 662 20.80 15.24 17.76
N ARG A 663 20.66 13.91 17.72
CA ARG A 663 21.38 13.00 16.81
C ARG A 663 20.51 12.80 15.58
N ARG A 664 21.00 13.15 14.39
CA ARG A 664 20.19 13.14 13.16
C ARG A 664 20.45 11.91 12.31
N PHE A 665 19.38 11.38 11.74
CA PHE A 665 19.38 10.21 10.87
C PHE A 665 18.65 10.54 9.57
N GLU A 666 19.28 10.21 8.44
CA GLU A 666 18.67 10.19 7.12
C GLU A 666 18.32 8.75 6.75
N VAL A 667 17.21 8.56 6.04
CA VAL A 667 16.81 7.26 5.52
C VAL A 667 16.74 7.33 4.01
N ARG A 668 17.30 6.33 3.35
CA ARG A 668 17.26 6.15 1.89
C ARG A 668 16.72 4.77 1.56
N TYR A 669 15.95 4.70 0.49
CA TYR A 669 15.23 3.50 0.07
C TYR A 669 15.56 3.17 -1.39
N ARG A 670 15.68 1.89 -1.71
CA ARG A 670 15.84 1.41 -3.09
C ARG A 670 14.85 0.30 -3.38
N ASP A 671 14.44 0.23 -4.65
CA ASP A 671 13.76 -0.93 -5.21
C ASP A 671 12.50 -1.35 -4.45
N GLY A 672 11.59 -0.42 -4.17
CA GLY A 672 10.27 -0.75 -3.62
C GLY A 672 9.43 -1.52 -4.64
N ARG A 673 8.74 -2.61 -4.22
CA ARG A 673 7.92 -3.44 -5.13
C ARG A 673 6.50 -3.65 -4.60
N TYR A 674 5.52 -3.63 -5.49
CA TYR A 674 4.16 -4.12 -5.24
C TYR A 674 3.97 -5.49 -5.86
N HIS A 675 3.15 -6.32 -5.22
CA HIS A 675 2.65 -7.56 -5.79
C HIS A 675 1.38 -7.28 -6.59
N ARG A 676 1.39 -7.57 -7.89
CA ARG A 676 0.23 -7.36 -8.79
C ARG A 676 -0.97 -8.26 -8.43
N LEU A 677 -0.74 -9.53 -8.10
CA LEU A 677 -1.77 -10.50 -7.62
C LEU A 677 -2.32 -10.26 -6.20
N GLY A 678 -2.48 -9.00 -5.76
CA GLY A 678 -3.31 -8.68 -4.59
C GLY A 678 -2.70 -8.78 -3.18
N ARG A 679 -1.38 -8.94 -3.02
CA ARG A 679 -0.74 -9.01 -1.67
C ARG A 679 -0.06 -7.71 -1.21
N GLY A 680 -0.28 -6.62 -1.94
CA GLY A 680 0.16 -5.27 -1.54
C GLY A 680 1.67 -5.04 -1.65
N PHE A 681 2.23 -4.25 -0.73
CA PHE A 681 3.63 -3.83 -0.74
C PHE A 681 4.56 -4.95 -0.28
N LEU A 682 5.53 -5.33 -1.11
CA LEU A 682 6.54 -6.37 -0.81
C LEU A 682 7.70 -5.83 0.05
N GLY A 683 7.79 -4.51 0.24
CA GLY A 683 8.91 -3.84 0.87
C GLY A 683 9.94 -3.33 -0.13
N PHE A 684 11.01 -2.73 0.42
CA PHE A 684 12.14 -2.20 -0.32
C PHE A 684 13.21 -3.28 -0.53
N GLY A 685 13.89 -3.27 -1.67
CA GLY A 685 15.08 -4.10 -1.89
C GLY A 685 16.26 -3.65 -1.03
N GLU A 686 16.34 -2.36 -0.69
CA GLU A 686 17.35 -1.82 0.24
C GLU A 686 16.81 -0.67 1.09
N ARG A 687 17.24 -0.61 2.36
CA ARG A 687 17.07 0.54 3.26
C ARG A 687 18.43 0.92 3.84
N VAL A 688 18.82 2.18 3.68
CA VAL A 688 20.06 2.74 4.26
C VAL A 688 19.69 3.80 5.29
N VAL A 689 20.21 3.68 6.51
CA VAL A 689 20.03 4.65 7.59
C VAL A 689 21.38 5.23 7.97
N VAL A 690 21.58 6.52 7.72
CA VAL A 690 22.85 7.23 7.96
C VAL A 690 22.70 8.18 9.15
N GLU A 691 23.56 8.05 10.15
CA GLU A 691 23.72 9.06 11.20
C GLU A 691 24.56 10.22 10.65
N VAL A 692 23.90 11.35 10.38
CA VAL A 692 24.48 12.49 9.66
C VAL A 692 25.68 13.10 10.40
N ASP A 693 25.65 13.08 11.73
CA ASP A 693 26.68 13.72 12.56
C ASP A 693 27.99 12.89 12.63
N THR A 694 27.93 11.57 12.37
CA THR A 694 29.08 10.65 12.51
C THR A 694 29.47 9.97 11.21
N GLY A 695 28.59 9.93 10.21
CA GLY A 695 28.73 9.14 8.99
C GLY A 695 28.60 7.63 9.21
N ALA A 696 28.23 7.20 10.43
CA ALA A 696 27.92 5.80 10.70
C ALA A 696 26.60 5.43 10.03
N ALA A 697 26.49 4.22 9.50
CA ALA A 697 25.25 3.81 8.86
C ALA A 697 24.99 2.30 8.93
N THR A 698 23.76 1.94 8.59
CA THR A 698 23.31 0.56 8.37
C THR A 698 22.59 0.49 7.03
N ALA A 699 23.03 -0.41 6.16
CA ALA A 699 22.36 -0.76 4.90
C ALA A 699 21.81 -2.18 5.02
N GLU A 700 20.50 -2.33 4.95
CA GLU A 700 19.79 -3.61 4.96
C GLU A 700 19.22 -3.87 3.57
N ARG A 701 19.56 -5.02 2.98
CA ARG A 701 19.01 -5.49 1.71
C ARG A 701 18.04 -6.62 1.97
N TYR A 702 16.84 -6.51 1.42
CA TYR A 702 15.75 -7.46 1.62
C TYR A 702 15.50 -8.27 0.35
N ASP A 703 14.86 -9.42 0.50
CA ASP A 703 14.33 -10.15 -0.65
C ASP A 703 12.90 -9.66 -0.96
N ASN A 704 12.71 -9.07 -2.14
CA ASN A 704 11.39 -8.78 -2.70
C ASN A 704 11.30 -9.25 -4.17
N VAL A 705 12.10 -10.26 -4.51
CA VAL A 705 12.28 -10.74 -5.90
C VAL A 705 11.98 -12.22 -6.06
N THR A 706 12.17 -13.02 -5.00
CA THR A 706 11.96 -14.47 -5.08
C THR A 706 10.46 -14.78 -5.10
N PHE A 707 9.98 -15.24 -6.25
CA PHE A 707 8.58 -15.62 -6.48
C PHE A 707 8.42 -17.14 -6.49
N ASP A 708 7.44 -17.65 -5.75
CA ASP A 708 7.00 -19.03 -5.82
C ASP A 708 5.78 -19.12 -6.75
N GLU A 709 5.95 -19.79 -7.90
CA GLU A 709 4.91 -19.89 -8.93
C GLU A 709 3.74 -20.81 -8.53
N GLU A 710 3.94 -21.77 -7.63
CA GLU A 710 2.88 -22.71 -7.22
C GLU A 710 1.91 -22.07 -6.24
N LEU A 711 2.44 -21.24 -5.34
CA LEU A 711 1.68 -20.57 -4.30
C LEU A 711 1.34 -19.11 -4.64
N GLU A 712 1.91 -18.57 -5.72
CA GLU A 712 1.76 -17.19 -6.17
C GLU A 712 2.08 -16.19 -5.04
N VAL A 713 3.26 -16.36 -4.44
CA VAL A 713 3.74 -15.57 -3.28
C VAL A 713 5.20 -15.18 -3.41
N PHE A 714 5.59 -14.14 -2.70
CA PHE A 714 6.98 -13.79 -2.43
C PHE A 714 7.34 -14.21 -0.99
N PRO A 715 7.78 -15.46 -0.77
CA PRO A 715 7.89 -16.02 0.59
C PRO A 715 8.89 -15.29 1.48
N PHE A 716 9.86 -14.60 0.87
CA PHE A 716 10.92 -13.89 1.59
C PHE A 716 10.70 -12.38 1.64
N ALA A 717 9.55 -11.87 1.18
CA ALA A 717 9.19 -10.45 1.25
C ALA A 717 9.41 -9.88 2.68
N GLY A 718 10.08 -8.74 2.76
CA GLY A 718 10.41 -8.07 4.03
C GLY A 718 11.51 -8.73 4.87
N GLN A 719 12.15 -9.81 4.38
CA GLN A 719 13.23 -10.50 5.10
C GLN A 719 14.61 -9.99 4.70
N VAL A 720 15.47 -9.65 5.68
CA VAL A 720 16.85 -9.18 5.44
C VAL A 720 17.73 -10.31 4.89
N LYS A 721 18.29 -10.13 3.70
CA LYS A 721 19.27 -11.00 3.04
C LYS A 721 20.71 -10.59 3.36
N HIS A 722 20.98 -9.29 3.35
CA HIS A 722 22.29 -8.73 3.69
C HIS A 722 22.13 -7.54 4.63
N GLU A 723 23.00 -7.41 5.61
CA GLU A 723 23.10 -6.21 6.44
C GLU A 723 24.55 -5.78 6.55
N TRP A 724 24.84 -4.54 6.13
CA TRP A 724 26.14 -3.92 6.24
C TRP A 724 26.06 -2.78 7.23
N ARG A 725 27.00 -2.73 8.18
CA ARG A 725 27.12 -1.62 9.13
C ARG A 725 28.52 -1.07 9.08
N TRP A 726 28.64 0.25 9.13
CA TRP A 726 29.92 0.92 9.23
C TRP A 726 29.88 2.09 10.22
N ALA A 727 31.01 2.34 10.86
CA ALA A 727 31.19 3.46 11.78
C ALA A 727 32.59 4.06 11.57
N PRO A 728 32.70 5.20 10.87
CA PRO A 728 33.96 5.94 10.75
C PRO A 728 34.41 6.51 12.09
N GLY A 729 35.71 6.69 12.24
CA GLY A 729 36.33 7.29 13.41
C GLY A 729 35.98 8.76 13.50
N LEU A 730 35.64 9.21 14.70
CA LEU A 730 35.30 10.62 14.91
C LEU A 730 36.57 11.47 14.98
N PRO A 731 36.54 12.75 14.54
CA PRO A 731 37.70 13.64 14.54
C PRO A 731 38.38 13.82 15.92
N ASP A 732 37.63 13.63 17.01
CA ASP A 732 38.09 13.76 18.39
C ASP A 732 38.64 12.46 18.99
N GLN A 733 38.51 11.34 18.28
CA GLN A 733 39.04 10.05 18.73
C GLN A 733 40.55 9.93 18.50
N PRO A 734 41.25 9.03 19.24
CA PRO A 734 42.69 8.83 19.07
C PRO A 734 43.12 8.33 17.68
N ARG A 735 42.19 7.74 16.92
CA ARG A 735 42.37 7.19 15.57
C ARG A 735 41.19 7.59 14.69
N PRO A 736 41.08 8.86 14.28
CA PRO A 736 39.97 9.34 13.45
C PRO A 736 39.93 8.65 12.08
N GLU A 737 41.04 8.09 11.63
CA GLU A 737 41.14 7.32 10.39
C GLU A 737 40.60 5.89 10.50
N GLN A 738 40.23 5.40 11.69
CA GLN A 738 39.76 4.03 11.85
C GLN A 738 38.30 3.91 11.37
N ILE A 739 37.94 2.80 10.71
CA ILE A 739 36.53 2.48 10.41
C ILE A 739 36.22 1.06 10.87
N GLU A 740 35.13 0.91 11.63
CA GLU A 740 34.60 -0.40 12.03
C GLU A 740 33.52 -0.86 11.05
N LEU A 741 33.55 -2.16 10.72
CA LEU A 741 32.68 -2.76 9.71
C LEU A 741 32.05 -4.05 10.24
N SER A 742 30.78 -4.28 9.92
CA SER A 742 30.07 -5.54 10.17
C SER A 742 29.23 -5.91 8.94
N PHE A 743 29.30 -7.18 8.54
CA PHE A 743 28.55 -7.73 7.41
C PHE A 743 27.83 -8.99 7.87
N LEU A 744 26.52 -9.04 7.67
CA LEU A 744 25.69 -10.22 7.89
C LEU A 744 25.10 -10.66 6.55
N ASP A 745 25.28 -11.92 6.20
CA ASP A 745 24.64 -12.57 5.06
C ASP A 745 23.69 -13.66 5.59
N VAL A 746 22.46 -13.73 5.09
CA VAL A 746 21.44 -14.70 5.52
C VAL A 746 20.77 -15.37 4.32
N THR A 747 20.81 -16.70 4.27
CA THR A 747 20.03 -17.53 3.34
C THR A 747 18.83 -18.11 4.07
N ARG A 748 17.67 -18.14 3.43
CA ARG A 748 16.43 -18.71 3.97
C ARG A 748 15.88 -19.79 3.05
N GLU A 749 15.18 -20.72 3.65
CA GLU A 749 14.37 -21.72 2.96
C GLU A 749 12.91 -21.60 3.37
N MET A 750 12.02 -21.92 2.42
CA MET A 750 10.59 -22.04 2.66
C MET A 750 10.30 -23.44 3.21
N VAL A 751 9.54 -23.51 4.29
CA VAL A 751 9.11 -24.77 4.90
C VAL A 751 7.60 -24.89 4.74
N PRO A 752 7.11 -25.81 3.89
CA PRO A 752 5.68 -25.96 3.67
C PRO A 752 5.00 -26.57 4.91
N THR A 753 3.81 -26.08 5.21
CA THR A 753 2.91 -26.54 6.27
C THR A 753 1.52 -26.79 5.71
N ASN A 754 0.70 -27.57 6.42
CA ASN A 754 -0.67 -27.91 5.99
C ASN A 754 -0.73 -28.48 4.55
N ASP A 755 0.05 -29.54 4.28
CA ASP A 755 0.15 -30.18 2.97
C ASP A 755 0.52 -29.23 1.81
N GLY A 756 1.28 -28.16 2.11
CA GLY A 756 1.73 -27.18 1.13
C GLY A 756 0.82 -25.96 0.99
N ALA A 757 -0.37 -25.94 1.61
CA ALA A 757 -1.29 -24.80 1.53
C ALA A 757 -0.81 -23.55 2.30
N THR A 758 0.17 -23.71 3.19
CA THR A 758 0.75 -22.64 3.99
C THR A 758 2.25 -22.87 4.11
N TYR A 759 3.00 -21.88 4.63
CA TYR A 759 4.43 -22.03 4.85
C TYR A 759 4.92 -21.10 5.97
N PHE A 760 6.15 -21.35 6.42
CA PHE A 760 6.97 -20.37 7.12
C PHE A 760 8.37 -20.35 6.52
N THR A 761 9.20 -19.37 6.88
CA THR A 761 10.58 -19.27 6.40
C THR A 761 11.57 -19.59 7.52
N LEU A 762 12.62 -20.34 7.22
CA LEU A 762 13.68 -20.69 8.16
C LEU A 762 15.03 -20.16 7.66
N PRO A 763 15.80 -19.39 8.45
CA PRO A 763 17.18 -19.07 8.13
C PRO A 763 18.06 -20.32 8.20
N THR A 764 18.54 -20.79 7.06
CA THR A 764 19.35 -22.01 6.96
C THR A 764 20.84 -21.73 6.89
N GLU A 765 21.25 -20.55 6.43
CA GLU A 765 22.66 -20.14 6.49
C GLU A 765 22.79 -18.71 6.99
N ARG A 766 23.77 -18.47 7.86
CA ARG A 766 24.11 -17.14 8.37
C ARG A 766 25.61 -16.97 8.40
N ARG A 767 26.13 -15.90 7.81
CA ARG A 767 27.55 -15.55 7.88
C ARG A 767 27.73 -14.16 8.46
N LEU A 768 28.47 -14.04 9.55
CA LEU A 768 28.82 -12.78 10.20
C LEU A 768 30.31 -12.49 10.04
N ARG A 769 30.64 -11.39 9.38
CA ARG A 769 32.00 -10.86 9.26
C ARG A 769 32.12 -9.54 10.01
N ARG A 770 33.16 -9.39 10.83
CA ARG A 770 33.57 -8.11 11.42
C ARG A 770 34.95 -7.75 10.91
N ALA A 771 35.15 -6.49 10.54
CA ALA A 771 36.42 -5.99 10.06
C ALA A 771 36.72 -4.60 10.61
N GLN A 772 37.99 -4.22 10.56
CA GLN A 772 38.46 -2.88 10.92
C GLN A 772 39.43 -2.40 9.84
N GLY A 773 39.19 -1.21 9.31
CA GLY A 773 39.99 -0.63 8.23
C GLY A 773 40.49 0.79 8.52
N VAL A 774 41.00 1.43 7.47
CA VAL A 774 41.46 2.83 7.50
C VAL A 774 40.69 3.63 6.44
N TYR A 775 39.98 4.67 6.87
CA TYR A 775 39.22 5.58 6.03
C TYR A 775 39.36 7.03 6.52
N PRO A 776 39.68 8.00 5.63
CA PRO A 776 39.95 7.82 4.21
C PRO A 776 41.30 7.09 3.97
N PRO A 777 41.47 6.37 2.85
CA PRO A 777 42.72 5.68 2.54
C PRO A 777 43.90 6.65 2.36
N GLU A 778 45.10 6.24 2.77
CA GLU A 778 46.31 7.09 2.75
C GLU A 778 46.79 7.49 1.33
N SER A 779 46.32 6.81 0.28
CA SER A 779 46.73 7.06 -1.11
C SER A 779 45.54 7.33 -2.03
N GLY A 780 45.56 8.45 -2.73
CA GLY A 780 44.55 8.82 -3.71
C GLY A 780 43.48 9.75 -3.16
N GLU A 781 42.46 9.99 -3.98
CA GLU A 781 41.23 10.68 -3.57
C GLU A 781 40.35 9.70 -2.79
N ALA A 782 39.75 10.16 -1.69
CA ALA A 782 38.92 9.31 -0.85
C ALA A 782 37.60 8.98 -1.58
N PRO A 783 37.28 7.70 -1.82
CA PRO A 783 35.96 7.35 -2.34
C PRO A 783 34.88 7.66 -1.27
N PRO A 784 33.60 7.74 -1.66
CA PRO A 784 32.48 7.68 -0.71
C PRO A 784 32.63 6.49 0.25
N VAL A 785 32.18 6.64 1.51
CA VAL A 785 32.34 5.60 2.54
C VAL A 785 31.71 4.29 2.08
N GLU A 786 30.53 4.37 1.48
CA GLU A 786 29.75 3.26 0.95
C GLU A 786 30.53 2.46 -0.11
N ALA A 787 31.22 3.15 -1.03
CA ALA A 787 32.06 2.51 -2.04
C ALA A 787 33.28 1.80 -1.41
N TYR A 788 33.84 2.36 -0.34
CA TYR A 788 34.88 1.68 0.43
C TYR A 788 34.33 0.44 1.17
N VAL A 789 33.14 0.54 1.77
CA VAL A 789 32.46 -0.57 2.45
C VAL A 789 32.19 -1.71 1.46
N GLU A 790 31.70 -1.40 0.26
CA GLU A 790 31.45 -2.37 -0.82
C GLU A 790 32.73 -3.08 -1.28
N GLN A 791 33.84 -2.34 -1.41
CA GLN A 791 35.15 -2.92 -1.72
C GLN A 791 35.61 -3.93 -0.67
N VAL A 792 35.38 -3.64 0.62
CA VAL A 792 35.72 -4.56 1.72
C VAL A 792 34.76 -5.76 1.71
N ALA A 793 33.45 -5.52 1.52
CA ALA A 793 32.42 -6.56 1.50
C ALA A 793 32.67 -7.62 0.42
N SER A 794 33.09 -7.18 -0.78
CA SER A 794 33.37 -8.01 -1.97
C SER A 794 34.66 -8.84 -1.89
N GLY A 795 35.42 -8.76 -0.78
CA GLY A 795 36.49 -9.72 -0.47
C GLY A 795 37.91 -9.22 -0.71
N GLY A 796 38.13 -7.90 -0.73
CA GLY A 796 39.47 -7.34 -0.68
C GLY A 796 40.07 -7.37 0.74
N GLU A 797 40.97 -8.31 1.03
CA GLU A 797 41.96 -8.13 2.14
C GLU A 797 42.82 -6.85 1.95
N ARG A 798 42.73 -6.22 0.78
CA ARG A 798 43.26 -4.89 0.46
C ARG A 798 42.28 -3.81 0.91
N GLY A 799 42.15 -3.59 2.22
CA GLY A 799 41.41 -2.44 2.75
C GLY A 799 41.13 -2.50 4.25
N ALA A 800 40.75 -3.68 4.76
CA ALA A 800 40.43 -3.87 6.18
C ALA A 800 40.96 -5.22 6.71
N ALA A 801 41.34 -5.23 7.99
CA ALA A 801 41.69 -6.44 8.72
C ALA A 801 40.41 -7.13 9.21
N ILE A 802 40.24 -8.40 8.87
CA ILE A 802 39.12 -9.22 9.36
C ILE A 802 39.38 -9.58 10.83
N LEU A 803 38.43 -9.23 11.69
CA LEU A 803 38.44 -9.54 13.13
C LEU A 803 37.70 -10.84 13.44
N ARG A 804 36.66 -11.15 12.64
CA ARG A 804 35.83 -12.36 12.77
C ARG A 804 35.16 -12.69 11.44
N ASP A 805 35.06 -13.96 11.10
CA ASP A 805 34.28 -14.48 9.96
C ASP A 805 33.69 -15.83 10.36
N THR A 806 32.45 -15.81 10.87
CA THR A 806 31.75 -17.00 11.38
C THR A 806 30.58 -17.34 10.46
N ALA A 807 30.45 -18.60 10.06
CA ALA A 807 29.32 -19.14 9.32
C ALA A 807 28.57 -20.16 10.17
N ALA A 808 27.24 -20.10 10.19
CA ALA A 808 26.34 -21.07 10.79
C ALA A 808 25.43 -21.63 9.70
N LYS A 809 25.25 -22.95 9.66
CA LYS A 809 24.49 -23.66 8.64
C LYS A 809 23.59 -24.71 9.29
N VAL A 810 22.29 -24.58 9.10
CA VAL A 810 21.31 -25.63 9.41
C VAL A 810 21.40 -26.70 8.34
N THR A 811 21.61 -27.95 8.76
CA THR A 811 21.75 -29.11 7.85
C THR A 811 20.60 -30.09 7.94
N ASP A 812 19.79 -30.02 9.01
CA ASP A 812 18.56 -30.79 9.17
C ASP A 812 17.56 -30.04 10.06
N PHE A 813 16.27 -30.10 9.72
CA PHE A 813 15.16 -29.56 10.50
C PHE A 813 13.88 -30.37 10.25
N ASP A 814 12.89 -30.27 11.16
CA ASP A 814 11.60 -30.95 11.01
C ASP A 814 10.49 -30.06 10.41
N ALA A 815 9.33 -30.66 10.14
CA ALA A 815 8.17 -29.97 9.56
C ALA A 815 7.60 -28.83 10.43
N PHE A 816 8.04 -28.69 11.68
CA PHE A 816 7.63 -27.61 12.60
C PHE A 816 8.74 -26.57 12.79
N GLY A 817 9.85 -26.68 12.04
CA GLY A 817 10.96 -25.73 12.08
C GLY A 817 11.98 -26.01 13.18
N ASN A 818 11.90 -27.15 13.88
CA ASN A 818 12.90 -27.49 14.88
C ASN A 818 14.22 -27.89 14.20
N VAL A 819 15.28 -27.14 14.47
CA VAL A 819 16.63 -27.39 13.92
C VAL A 819 17.24 -28.64 14.56
N ARG A 820 17.29 -29.73 13.78
CA ARG A 820 17.84 -31.04 14.19
C ARG A 820 19.35 -31.13 14.01
N ALA A 821 19.92 -30.39 13.07
CA ALA A 821 21.36 -30.33 12.91
C ALA A 821 21.83 -28.95 12.45
N GLU A 822 22.91 -28.48 13.05
CA GLU A 822 23.55 -27.20 12.73
C GLU A 822 25.07 -27.32 12.82
N GLU A 823 25.79 -26.71 11.89
CA GLU A 823 27.24 -26.57 11.88
C GLU A 823 27.62 -25.09 11.98
N VAL A 824 28.53 -24.74 12.89
CA VAL A 824 29.12 -23.41 12.99
C VAL A 824 30.62 -23.50 12.80
N SER A 825 31.18 -22.71 11.89
CA SER A 825 32.62 -22.64 11.63
C SER A 825 33.12 -21.19 11.66
N THR A 826 34.39 -21.01 12.01
CA THR A 826 35.04 -19.69 11.92
C THR A 826 36.24 -19.75 10.99
N ARG A 827 36.23 -18.94 9.93
CA ARG A 827 37.30 -18.94 8.92
C ARG A 827 38.61 -18.44 9.54
N GLY A 828 39.71 -19.08 9.17
CA GLY A 828 41.06 -18.72 9.63
C GLY A 828 41.48 -19.33 10.97
N VAL A 829 40.56 -20.04 11.64
CA VAL A 829 40.84 -20.91 12.78
C VAL A 829 40.28 -22.30 12.49
N ASP A 830 40.83 -23.33 13.12
CA ASP A 830 40.38 -24.71 12.97
C ASP A 830 39.27 -25.07 13.96
N LEU A 831 38.36 -24.14 14.23
CA LEU A 831 37.26 -24.33 15.19
C LEU A 831 35.94 -24.57 14.45
N THR A 832 35.37 -25.76 14.62
CA THR A 832 34.00 -26.11 14.20
C THR A 832 33.16 -26.55 15.39
N LEU A 833 31.88 -26.22 15.37
CA LEU A 833 30.88 -26.65 16.33
C LEU A 833 29.75 -27.33 15.56
N GLU A 834 29.58 -28.63 15.74
CA GLU A 834 28.47 -29.40 15.19
C GLU A 834 27.47 -29.68 16.31
N THR A 835 26.19 -29.40 16.08
CA THR A 835 25.14 -29.73 17.04
C THR A 835 24.06 -30.57 16.38
N THR A 836 23.74 -31.72 16.96
CA THR A 836 22.61 -32.56 16.54
C THR A 836 21.58 -32.67 17.67
N ARG A 837 20.29 -32.69 17.32
CA ARG A 837 19.17 -32.57 18.25
C ARG A 837 18.02 -33.49 17.85
N THR A 838 17.31 -34.01 18.84
CA THR A 838 16.02 -34.69 18.62
C THR A 838 14.92 -33.99 19.39
N PHE A 839 13.72 -33.93 18.79
CA PHE A 839 12.56 -33.25 19.37
C PHE A 839 11.36 -34.20 19.43
N LYS A 840 10.57 -34.08 20.49
CA LYS A 840 9.24 -34.66 20.61
C LYS A 840 8.20 -33.58 20.31
N ASN A 841 7.29 -33.87 19.39
CA ASN A 841 6.17 -33.01 19.04
C ASN A 841 4.87 -33.74 19.39
N ASP A 842 4.10 -33.25 20.36
CA ASP A 842 2.76 -33.74 20.66
C ASP A 842 1.74 -32.87 19.91
N THR A 843 1.31 -33.33 18.73
CA THR A 843 0.35 -32.62 17.88
C THR A 843 -1.09 -32.74 18.36
N GLU A 844 -1.39 -33.61 19.33
CA GLU A 844 -2.73 -33.70 19.94
C GLU A 844 -2.93 -32.59 20.99
N ARG A 845 -1.90 -32.31 21.79
CA ARG A 845 -1.91 -31.24 22.82
C ARG A 845 -1.30 -29.92 22.36
N TRP A 846 -0.76 -29.89 21.15
CA TRP A 846 -0.01 -28.76 20.58
C TRP A 846 1.21 -28.35 21.43
N VAL A 847 1.89 -29.35 22.00
CA VAL A 847 3.15 -29.17 22.75
C VAL A 847 4.30 -29.59 21.84
N LEU A 848 4.81 -28.63 21.07
CA LEU A 848 5.82 -28.83 20.03
C LEU A 848 7.23 -28.44 20.53
N GLY A 849 8.27 -28.89 19.82
CA GLY A 849 9.66 -28.46 20.05
C GLY A 849 10.27 -28.95 21.36
N GLN A 850 9.79 -30.06 21.92
CA GLN A 850 10.33 -30.61 23.18
C GLN A 850 11.69 -31.29 22.93
N LEU A 851 12.80 -30.56 23.11
CA LEU A 851 14.16 -31.09 22.97
C LEU A 851 14.36 -32.32 23.88
N GLN A 852 14.61 -33.49 23.28
CA GLN A 852 14.85 -34.75 23.98
C GLN A 852 16.33 -35.05 24.11
N THR A 853 17.11 -34.81 23.06
CA THR A 853 18.57 -34.99 23.11
C THR A 853 19.27 -33.87 22.35
N GLU A 854 20.45 -33.47 22.81
CA GLU A 854 21.39 -32.62 22.08
C GLU A 854 22.81 -33.19 22.21
N GLU A 855 23.52 -33.32 21.10
CA GLU A 855 24.96 -33.62 21.06
C GLU A 855 25.65 -32.43 20.39
N ALA A 856 26.47 -31.70 21.15
CA ALA A 856 27.19 -30.52 20.70
C ALA A 856 28.71 -30.79 20.74
N CYS A 857 29.30 -30.99 19.56
CA CYS A 857 30.70 -31.33 19.35
C CYS A 857 31.51 -30.10 18.93
N SER A 858 32.51 -29.72 19.73
CA SER A 858 33.52 -28.73 19.35
C SER A 858 34.76 -29.44 18.86
N ALA A 859 35.19 -29.16 17.63
CA ALA A 859 36.43 -29.68 17.07
C ALA A 859 37.47 -28.58 16.84
N ALA A 860 38.69 -28.80 17.32
CA ALA A 860 39.87 -27.96 17.10
C ALA A 860 41.18 -28.75 17.21
N ALA A 861 42.20 -28.37 16.44
CA ALA A 861 43.53 -29.01 16.42
C ALA A 861 43.51 -30.53 16.18
N GLY A 862 42.50 -31.03 15.44
CA GLY A 862 42.29 -32.46 15.18
C GLY A 862 41.73 -33.25 16.38
N LEU A 863 41.28 -32.57 17.42
CA LEU A 863 40.53 -33.14 18.55
C LEU A 863 39.07 -32.71 18.44
N SER A 864 38.14 -33.62 18.75
CA SER A 864 36.72 -33.33 18.88
C SER A 864 36.28 -33.75 20.28
N GLN A 865 35.51 -32.90 20.96
CA GLN A 865 34.90 -33.19 22.25
C GLN A 865 33.44 -32.81 22.20
N CYS A 866 32.56 -33.69 22.64
CA CYS A 866 31.13 -33.48 22.57
C CYS A 866 30.50 -33.42 23.95
N ARG A 867 29.57 -32.48 24.13
CA ARG A 867 28.66 -32.46 25.26
C ARG A 867 27.36 -33.12 24.84
N LEU A 868 26.93 -34.11 25.62
CA LEU A 868 25.65 -34.79 25.46
C LEU A 868 24.65 -34.22 26.46
N LEU A 869 23.43 -34.01 26.01
CA LEU A 869 22.27 -33.61 26.79
C LEU A 869 21.14 -34.59 26.49
N ALA A 870 20.48 -35.10 27.53
CA ALA A 870 19.24 -35.86 27.42
C ALA A 870 18.19 -35.28 28.37
N ARG A 871 16.94 -35.20 27.92
CA ARG A 871 15.82 -34.67 28.70
C ARG A 871 14.60 -35.58 28.60
N THR A 872 13.85 -35.66 29.68
CA THR A 872 12.45 -36.11 29.65
C THR A 872 11.53 -34.94 29.94
N THR A 873 10.33 -34.99 29.39
CA THR A 873 9.33 -33.93 29.54
C THR A 873 7.99 -34.47 30.01
N THR A 874 7.27 -33.64 30.77
CA THR A 874 5.90 -33.90 31.20
C THR A 874 4.95 -33.85 30.00
N ILE A 875 3.67 -34.17 30.22
CA ILE A 875 2.61 -34.00 29.21
C ILE A 875 2.38 -32.53 28.80
N TYR A 876 2.88 -31.59 29.59
CA TYR A 876 2.80 -30.14 29.35
C TYR A 876 4.06 -29.57 28.67
N GLY A 877 5.06 -30.42 28.39
CA GLY A 877 6.32 -30.01 27.74
C GLY A 877 7.37 -29.46 28.70
N GLU A 878 7.11 -29.47 30.01
CA GLU A 878 8.07 -29.04 31.02
C GLU A 878 9.16 -30.09 31.20
N ILE A 879 10.39 -29.66 31.45
CA ILE A 879 11.49 -30.58 31.74
C ILE A 879 11.25 -31.25 33.10
N GLU A 880 11.29 -32.58 33.10
CA GLU A 880 11.16 -33.46 34.26
C GLU A 880 12.53 -33.96 34.72
N THR A 881 13.35 -34.42 33.77
CA THR A 881 14.76 -34.78 34.02
C THR A 881 15.66 -34.20 32.95
N GLU A 882 16.90 -33.91 33.32
CA GLU A 882 17.97 -33.49 32.43
C GLU A 882 19.26 -34.23 32.83
N SER A 883 19.98 -34.77 31.86
CA SER A 883 21.28 -35.40 32.05
C SER A 883 22.27 -34.76 31.10
N ILE A 884 23.38 -34.26 31.63
CA ILE A 884 24.51 -33.73 30.86
C ILE A 884 25.69 -34.68 31.06
N ASP A 885 26.38 -35.03 29.96
CA ASP A 885 27.58 -35.87 29.97
C ASP A 885 28.54 -35.43 28.84
N SER A 886 29.68 -36.09 28.75
CA SER A 886 30.61 -36.03 27.61
C SER A 886 30.58 -37.32 26.80
N ASP A 887 30.91 -37.24 25.51
CA ASP A 887 30.97 -38.42 24.62
C ASP A 887 32.04 -39.44 25.02
N ASP A 888 33.12 -38.99 25.66
CA ASP A 888 34.20 -39.83 26.20
C ASP A 888 33.97 -40.26 27.66
N GLY A 889 32.83 -39.89 28.25
CA GLY A 889 32.39 -40.34 29.58
C GLY A 889 33.26 -39.84 30.72
N ILE A 890 33.80 -38.62 30.62
CA ILE A 890 34.56 -37.96 31.68
C ILE A 890 33.65 -37.74 32.91
N PRO A 891 33.96 -38.32 34.09
CA PRO A 891 33.11 -38.16 35.27
C PRO A 891 32.91 -36.70 35.73
N ASP A 892 33.88 -35.81 35.47
CA ASP A 892 33.82 -34.39 35.84
C ASP A 892 32.76 -33.58 35.08
N THR A 893 32.28 -34.07 33.93
CA THR A 893 31.30 -33.36 33.08
C THR A 893 29.88 -33.83 33.33
N LYS A 894 29.70 -34.91 34.10
CA LYS A 894 28.41 -35.53 34.31
C LYS A 894 27.58 -34.81 35.37
N LEU A 895 26.32 -34.50 35.01
CA LEU A 895 25.33 -33.94 35.92
C LEU A 895 23.93 -34.48 35.57
N ASP A 896 23.33 -35.21 36.51
CA ASP A 896 21.95 -35.68 36.41
C ASP A 896 21.04 -34.79 37.28
N VAL A 897 20.05 -34.17 36.67
CA VAL A 897 19.10 -33.24 37.30
C VAL A 897 17.69 -33.80 37.22
N ALA A 898 16.97 -33.83 38.34
CA ALA A 898 15.54 -34.11 38.37
C ALA A 898 14.79 -32.93 38.97
N ILE A 899 13.67 -32.56 38.34
CA ILE A 899 12.87 -31.40 38.70
C ILE A 899 11.51 -31.91 39.20
N ALA A 900 11.23 -31.66 40.47
CA ALA A 900 9.92 -31.85 41.05
C ALA A 900 9.10 -30.58 40.85
N ARG A 901 7.83 -30.75 40.45
CA ARG A 901 6.86 -29.67 40.30
C ARG A 901 5.64 -29.92 41.17
N ASP A 902 5.03 -28.84 41.62
CA ASP A 902 3.66 -28.92 42.13
C ASP A 902 2.68 -29.05 40.95
N ASP A 903 1.41 -29.15 41.29
CA ASP A 903 0.37 -29.27 40.28
C ASP A 903 0.27 -28.04 39.38
N PHE A 904 0.73 -26.85 39.83
CA PHE A 904 0.78 -25.60 39.05
C PHE A 904 1.91 -25.54 38.03
N GLY A 905 2.81 -26.53 38.02
CA GLY A 905 4.02 -26.52 37.22
C GLY A 905 5.17 -25.73 37.84
N ASN A 906 5.02 -25.18 39.05
CA ASN A 906 6.10 -24.51 39.74
C ASN A 906 7.16 -25.51 40.19
N VAL A 907 8.43 -25.12 40.13
CA VAL A 907 9.53 -25.98 40.58
C VAL A 907 9.57 -26.01 42.10
N THR A 908 9.13 -27.12 42.71
CA THR A 908 9.13 -27.32 44.16
C THR A 908 10.43 -27.95 44.65
N GLY A 909 11.18 -28.60 43.78
CA GLY A 909 12.49 -29.11 44.12
C GLY A 909 13.33 -29.43 42.91
N VAL A 910 14.64 -29.32 43.08
CA VAL A 910 15.62 -29.78 42.09
C VAL A 910 16.67 -30.58 42.82
N THR A 911 16.92 -31.79 42.33
CA THR A 911 18.06 -32.61 42.76
C THR A 911 19.06 -32.67 41.63
N ALA A 912 20.34 -32.50 41.93
CA ALA A 912 21.45 -32.57 40.99
C ALA A 912 22.53 -33.49 41.56
N ASP A 913 22.88 -34.53 40.81
CA ASP A 913 23.85 -35.56 41.16
C ASP A 913 25.01 -35.58 40.16
N ASP A 914 26.24 -35.56 40.66
CA ASP A 914 27.44 -35.73 39.83
C ASP A 914 27.94 -37.18 39.83
N ALA A 915 28.90 -37.52 38.95
CA ALA A 915 29.47 -38.87 38.90
C ALA A 915 30.30 -39.28 40.12
N PHE A 916 30.63 -38.34 41.02
CA PHE A 916 31.37 -38.60 42.25
C PHE A 916 30.47 -38.87 43.45
N GLY A 917 29.15 -38.82 43.25
CA GLY A 917 28.15 -39.02 44.30
C GLY A 917 27.95 -37.80 45.18
N HIS A 918 28.38 -36.61 44.74
CA HIS A 918 27.95 -35.37 45.37
C HIS A 918 26.50 -35.09 44.95
N HIS A 919 25.68 -34.83 45.95
CA HIS A 919 24.27 -34.55 45.80
C HIS A 919 24.00 -33.11 46.23
N ARG A 920 23.34 -32.33 45.37
CA ARG A 920 22.80 -31.01 45.71
C ARG A 920 21.30 -31.04 45.50
N ALA A 921 20.56 -30.64 46.51
CA ALA A 921 19.12 -30.47 46.40
C ALA A 921 18.74 -29.08 46.89
N TRP A 922 17.78 -28.44 46.25
CA TRP A 922 17.08 -27.30 46.80
C TRP A 922 15.57 -27.53 46.67
N SER A 923 14.80 -26.88 47.52
CA SER A 923 13.34 -26.91 47.42
C SER A 923 12.75 -25.53 47.66
N SER A 924 11.63 -25.25 47.01
CA SER A 924 10.82 -24.06 47.26
C SER A 924 9.39 -24.49 47.57
N THR A 925 8.77 -23.81 48.52
CA THR A 925 7.31 -23.84 48.66
C THR A 925 6.75 -22.54 48.15
N TYR A 926 5.57 -22.63 47.56
CA TYR A 926 4.82 -21.48 47.09
C TYR A 926 3.63 -21.25 48.00
N ASP A 927 3.09 -20.04 47.95
CA ASP A 927 1.81 -19.72 48.59
C ASP A 927 0.68 -20.59 48.06
N ALA A 928 -0.49 -20.50 48.68
CA ALA A 928 -1.67 -21.28 48.30
C ALA A 928 -2.13 -21.04 46.84
N GLU A 929 -1.67 -19.95 46.23
CA GLU A 929 -1.96 -19.57 44.85
C GLU A 929 -0.84 -20.01 43.88
N GLY A 930 0.26 -20.61 44.37
CA GLY A 930 1.37 -21.03 43.51
C GLY A 930 2.07 -19.86 42.80
N ILE A 931 1.95 -18.62 43.30
CA ILE A 931 2.46 -17.42 42.62
C ILE A 931 3.78 -16.98 43.25
N PHE A 932 3.81 -16.83 44.57
CA PHE A 932 4.97 -16.30 45.27
C PHE A 932 5.67 -17.40 46.09
N PRO A 933 7.01 -17.50 46.02
CA PRO A 933 7.75 -18.42 46.88
C PRO A 933 7.65 -17.96 48.34
N GLU A 934 7.18 -18.86 49.22
CA GLU A 934 7.08 -18.64 50.67
C GLU A 934 8.36 -19.02 51.39
N THR A 935 8.92 -20.18 51.03
CA THR A 935 10.16 -20.68 51.61
C THR A 935 11.05 -21.22 50.50
N HIS A 936 12.35 -21.02 50.65
CA HIS A 936 13.36 -21.61 49.80
C HIS A 936 14.41 -22.21 50.73
N VAL A 937 14.76 -23.46 50.48
CA VAL A 937 15.84 -24.18 51.16
C VAL A 937 16.91 -24.43 50.12
N ASP A 938 18.06 -23.79 50.29
CA ASP A 938 19.17 -23.95 49.38
C ASP A 938 19.92 -25.28 49.59
N ALA A 939 20.95 -25.53 48.77
CA ALA A 939 21.78 -26.73 48.88
C ALA A 939 22.61 -26.82 50.17
N ALA A 940 22.70 -25.75 50.96
CA ALA A 940 23.32 -25.74 52.29
C ALA A 940 22.29 -25.99 53.42
N GLY A 941 21.01 -26.10 53.08
CA GLY A 941 19.90 -26.29 54.02
C GLY A 941 19.50 -25.01 54.77
N ALA A 942 19.81 -23.84 54.20
CA ALA A 942 19.54 -22.52 54.79
C ALA A 942 18.25 -21.90 54.27
#